data_AF-A0A1I4S3P2-F1
#
_entry.id   AF-A0A1I4S3P2-F1
#
_cell.length_a   1.000
_cell.length_b   1.000
_cell.length_c   1.000
_cell.angle_alpha   90.00
_cell.angle_beta   90.00
_cell.angle_gamma   90.00
#
_symmetry.space_group_name_H-M   'P 1'
#
loop_
_entity.id
_entity.type
_entity.pdbx_description
1 polymer ?
#
loop_
_entity_poly.entity_id
_entity_poly.type
_entity_poly.pdbx_seq_one_letter_code
_entity_poly.pdbx_strand_id
1 'polypeptide(L)'
;MIAYLFPGQGSQKRGMGEKLFDKYTSLADEASEILGYNIRELCVVDEHRLLNQTQYTQPALYVVNALSYLDRQETMPKPDFVLGHSLGEYVALFAAGAFSFETGLKLVKQRAEIMGRVKNGGMAALLGLKMDTVRKILVENSYSSIDIANYNSAEQIVISGLQDDIISAQKVFEANGAKLYYPLNVSGAFHSRYMKEAEEAFATAVAHVHFSPLQIPVISNVLARPYEDGRIGELLTTQITSQVKWYESISFLLHNGVSVFQEVGPGDVLTKMQGFIAAAPMPAQVAGFTPVQPPVKRLEQLAPPEVKEDVITDELPAYYRQLIGDEVSEGDEPLFTAAHLGSAGFRKLYKVKYAYAAGSMFYGISSKEFVARMGRAGLLSFYGSKGKSLAEIEAAILYFQGLPSLPYGIHLWHQPDDASAEMALVALLQKHQVSVVEAGGYTTLSEAIVYYRVSGLVRGENGRTVIRHHILAKAARPDIAALFLQPPPEKIVEQLVASGKITKEQALMAATVPMADDICAEAEGTGMGGRKMPYALMTVFRQQRDQLARRYGYQEAPRIGLAGGIGTPEAAAGAFLTGAEFVLTGSVNQCTVEAGTSREVKDMLQETGIQDTDYVPGEELFEFGARIQVLKKGLFFPARAARLYEFYRMYTSLDELDPKDRTQLETRYFGATLDAVFEELKQTLSQATIASAMQHPRHKMALVFRQYFEKSMKAALSGDQAAKLDYQVQSSSALGSFNEWVKDTPLRHWNNRHGDSIALLLMTGAAAYLSRFYNTALVARESGAMIPA
;
A
#
# COMPACT_ATOMS: atom_id res chain seq x y z
N MET A 1 18.29 -2.93 1.72
CA MET A 1 19.11 -3.94 2.43
C MET A 1 18.23 -4.72 3.40
N ILE A 2 18.61 -5.96 3.73
CA ILE A 2 17.88 -6.92 4.57
C ILE A 2 18.68 -7.17 5.84
N ALA A 3 18.03 -7.14 7.00
CA ALA A 3 18.61 -7.58 8.26
C ALA A 3 17.84 -8.74 8.88
N TYR A 4 18.55 -9.77 9.38
CA TYR A 4 17.93 -10.82 10.20
C TYR A 4 18.05 -10.48 11.69
N LEU A 5 16.93 -10.66 12.40
CA LEU A 5 16.78 -10.42 13.83
C LEU A 5 16.68 -11.77 14.56
N PHE A 6 17.50 -11.98 15.58
CA PHE A 6 17.45 -13.18 16.42
C PHE A 6 16.90 -12.85 17.82
N PRO A 7 15.76 -13.43 18.24
CA PRO A 7 15.16 -13.14 19.54
C PRO A 7 15.97 -13.67 20.71
N GLY A 8 15.91 -12.96 21.83
CA GLY A 8 16.50 -13.35 23.11
C GLY A 8 15.49 -13.90 24.11
N GLN A 9 15.89 -13.91 25.38
CA GLN A 9 15.05 -14.33 26.50
C GLN A 9 13.79 -13.45 26.60
N GLY A 10 12.64 -14.09 26.75
CA GLY A 10 11.31 -13.50 26.62
C GLY A 10 10.49 -14.07 25.46
N SER A 11 11.16 -14.69 24.47
CA SER A 11 10.50 -15.33 23.31
C SER A 11 10.28 -16.84 23.48
N GLN A 12 10.77 -17.45 24.56
CA GLN A 12 10.60 -18.87 24.82
C GLN A 12 9.12 -19.20 25.09
N LYS A 13 8.68 -20.34 24.56
CA LYS A 13 7.36 -20.90 24.86
C LYS A 13 7.42 -22.42 24.74
N ARG A 14 6.62 -23.12 25.54
CA ARG A 14 6.41 -24.56 25.39
C ARG A 14 5.89 -24.86 23.97
N GLY A 15 6.44 -25.89 23.34
CA GLY A 15 6.16 -26.28 21.96
C GLY A 15 7.03 -25.58 20.91
N MET A 16 7.96 -24.71 21.30
CA MET A 16 8.88 -24.09 20.34
C MET A 16 9.84 -25.14 19.75
N GLY A 17 10.12 -25.02 18.45
CA GLY A 17 11.07 -25.89 17.77
C GLY A 17 10.62 -27.33 17.51
N GLU A 18 9.38 -27.73 17.84
CA GLU A 18 8.89 -29.11 17.69
C GLU A 18 9.23 -29.72 16.31
N LYS A 19 8.79 -29.07 15.23
CA LYS A 19 9.08 -29.52 13.85
C LYS A 19 10.56 -29.45 13.48
N LEU A 20 11.32 -28.55 14.10
CA LEU A 20 12.75 -28.38 13.83
C LEU A 20 13.55 -29.50 14.47
N PHE A 21 13.19 -29.95 15.68
CA PHE A 21 13.84 -31.09 16.33
C PHE A 21 13.60 -32.39 15.55
N ASP A 22 12.40 -32.53 14.96
CA ASP A 22 12.08 -33.69 14.12
C ASP A 22 12.85 -33.65 12.78
N LYS A 23 13.11 -32.47 12.22
CA LYS A 23 13.87 -32.29 10.97
C LYS A 23 15.39 -32.36 11.16
N TYR A 24 15.90 -31.83 12.27
CA TYR A 24 17.34 -31.68 12.58
C TYR A 24 17.75 -32.57 13.75
N THR A 25 17.37 -33.85 13.72
CA THR A 25 17.57 -34.79 14.84
C THR A 25 19.03 -34.88 15.28
N SER A 26 19.98 -34.96 14.35
CA SER A 26 21.41 -35.04 14.69
C SER A 26 21.90 -33.83 15.49
N LEU A 27 21.46 -32.61 15.15
CA LEU A 27 21.84 -31.39 15.88
C LEU A 27 21.10 -31.29 17.22
N ALA A 28 19.88 -31.83 17.30
CA ALA A 28 19.12 -31.91 18.54
C ALA A 28 19.74 -32.89 19.54
N ASP A 29 20.25 -34.02 19.06
CA ASP A 29 20.95 -35.03 19.85
C ASP A 29 22.30 -34.47 20.33
N GLU A 30 23.09 -33.89 19.43
CA GLU A 30 24.34 -33.20 19.78
C GLU A 30 24.11 -32.11 20.83
N ALA A 31 23.06 -31.29 20.66
CA ALA A 31 22.71 -30.30 21.65
C ALA A 31 22.35 -30.92 23.01
N SER A 32 21.63 -32.03 23.02
CA SER A 32 21.26 -32.74 24.25
C SER A 32 22.49 -33.33 24.96
N GLU A 33 23.45 -33.86 24.22
CA GLU A 33 24.73 -34.36 24.74
C GLU A 33 25.55 -33.21 25.38
N ILE A 34 25.68 -32.08 24.68
CA ILE A 34 26.40 -30.90 25.19
C ILE A 34 25.73 -30.37 26.46
N LEU A 35 24.40 -30.35 26.50
CA LEU A 35 23.64 -29.78 27.61
C LEU A 35 23.54 -30.74 28.80
N GLY A 36 23.55 -32.05 28.57
CA GLY A 36 23.38 -33.08 29.59
C GLY A 36 21.90 -33.35 29.94
N TYR A 37 20.97 -32.88 29.10
CA TYR A 37 19.53 -33.11 29.22
C TYR A 37 18.88 -33.03 27.84
N ASN A 38 17.70 -33.63 27.69
CA ASN A 38 16.99 -33.67 26.41
C ASN A 38 16.42 -32.29 26.04
N ILE A 39 16.99 -31.65 25.00
CA ILE A 39 16.60 -30.30 24.59
C ILE A 39 15.19 -30.24 23.98
N ARG A 40 14.79 -31.31 23.29
CA ARG A 40 13.45 -31.43 22.71
C ARG A 40 12.39 -31.54 23.80
N GLU A 41 12.65 -32.38 24.80
CA GLU A 41 11.74 -32.55 25.95
C GLU A 41 11.58 -31.26 26.73
N LEU A 42 12.67 -30.54 27.00
CA LEU A 42 12.63 -29.21 27.63
C LEU A 42 11.80 -28.21 26.83
N CYS A 43 11.96 -28.15 25.50
CA CYS A 43 11.27 -27.16 24.67
C CYS A 43 9.80 -27.52 24.39
N VAL A 44 9.49 -28.80 24.16
CA VAL A 44 8.18 -29.27 23.68
C VAL A 44 7.27 -29.66 24.83
N VAL A 45 7.79 -30.37 25.83
CA VAL A 45 7.01 -30.93 26.94
C VAL A 45 7.10 -30.05 28.18
N ASP A 46 8.33 -29.70 28.60
CA ASP A 46 8.63 -28.90 29.79
C ASP A 46 7.92 -29.42 31.07
N GLU A 47 7.92 -30.73 31.30
CA GLU A 47 7.19 -31.38 32.41
C GLU A 47 7.53 -30.76 33.77
N HIS A 48 8.82 -30.47 33.98
CA HIS A 48 9.35 -29.90 35.21
C HIS A 48 9.32 -28.36 35.26
N ARG A 49 8.75 -27.69 34.25
CA ARG A 49 8.65 -26.22 34.13
C ARG A 49 9.98 -25.50 34.27
N LEU A 50 11.02 -26.08 33.66
CA LEU A 50 12.39 -25.59 33.72
C LEU A 50 12.67 -24.53 32.66
N LEU A 51 11.90 -24.49 31.57
CA LEU A 51 12.16 -23.62 30.40
C LEU A 51 12.25 -22.12 30.74
N ASN A 52 11.68 -21.67 31.86
CA ASN A 52 11.73 -20.28 32.32
C ASN A 52 12.88 -19.97 33.30
N GLN A 53 13.75 -20.92 33.62
CA GLN A 53 14.96 -20.64 34.40
C GLN A 53 16.11 -20.33 33.44
N THR A 54 16.83 -19.25 33.69
CA THR A 54 17.88 -18.70 32.82
C THR A 54 18.86 -19.76 32.30
N GLN A 55 19.30 -20.71 33.15
CA GLN A 55 20.24 -21.74 32.73
C GLN A 55 19.71 -22.71 31.67
N TYR A 56 18.37 -22.82 31.53
CA TYR A 56 17.69 -23.63 30.52
C TYR A 56 17.13 -22.78 29.37
N THR A 57 16.63 -21.58 29.67
CA THR A 57 16.03 -20.68 28.68
C THR A 57 17.03 -20.29 27.59
N GLN A 58 18.26 -19.94 27.98
CA GLN A 58 19.22 -19.42 27.02
C GLN A 58 19.72 -20.49 26.03
N PRO A 59 20.14 -21.69 26.48
CA PRO A 59 20.52 -22.74 25.54
C PRO A 59 19.35 -23.18 24.65
N ALA A 60 18.14 -23.27 25.20
CA ALA A 60 16.95 -23.62 24.41
C ALA A 60 16.69 -22.62 23.27
N LEU A 61 16.76 -21.32 23.56
CA LEU A 61 16.58 -20.28 22.53
C LEU A 61 17.72 -20.27 21.52
N TYR A 62 18.98 -20.49 21.93
CA TYR A 62 20.09 -20.61 20.99
C TYR A 62 19.85 -21.74 19.99
N VAL A 63 19.51 -22.94 20.48
CA VAL A 63 19.27 -24.12 19.63
C VAL A 63 18.11 -23.84 18.67
N VAL A 64 16.96 -23.40 19.16
CA VAL A 64 15.77 -23.19 18.32
C VAL A 64 16.01 -22.09 17.29
N ASN A 65 16.68 -21.00 17.63
CA ASN A 65 16.99 -19.92 16.69
C ASN A 65 17.99 -20.38 15.63
N ALA A 66 19.04 -21.12 16.02
CA ALA A 66 20.03 -21.64 15.09
C ALA A 66 19.41 -22.66 14.11
N LEU A 67 18.56 -23.57 14.59
CA LEU A 67 17.82 -24.49 13.72
C LEU A 67 16.84 -23.72 12.80
N SER A 68 16.19 -22.68 13.31
CA SER A 68 15.30 -21.83 12.49
C SER A 68 16.06 -21.09 11.38
N TYR A 69 17.30 -20.69 11.64
CA TYR A 69 18.18 -20.07 10.64
C TYR A 69 18.56 -21.08 9.56
N LEU A 70 19.05 -22.26 9.96
CA LEU A 70 19.43 -23.33 9.04
C LEU A 70 18.26 -23.79 8.17
N ASP A 71 17.05 -23.86 8.73
CA ASP A 71 15.82 -24.23 8.02
C ASP A 71 15.44 -23.23 6.92
N ARG A 72 15.71 -21.95 7.15
CA ARG A 72 15.29 -20.87 6.26
C ARG A 72 16.37 -20.40 5.30
N GLN A 73 17.63 -20.74 5.56
CA GLN A 73 18.80 -20.25 4.81
C GLN A 73 18.73 -20.59 3.31
N GLU A 74 18.10 -21.71 2.93
CA GLU A 74 17.97 -22.12 1.52
C GLU A 74 16.84 -21.38 0.77
N THR A 75 15.83 -20.91 1.49
CA THR A 75 14.62 -20.28 0.91
C THR A 75 14.61 -18.76 1.01
N MET A 76 15.50 -18.19 1.82
CA MET A 76 15.53 -16.76 2.10
C MET A 76 16.72 -16.06 1.43
N PRO A 77 16.56 -14.81 0.97
CA PRO A 77 17.66 -14.01 0.42
C PRO A 77 18.71 -13.73 1.50
N LYS A 78 20.00 -13.84 1.16
CA LYS A 78 21.12 -13.59 2.09
C LYS A 78 20.98 -12.20 2.75
N PRO A 79 21.15 -12.10 4.08
CA PRO A 79 21.05 -10.81 4.77
C PRO A 79 22.29 -9.95 4.54
N ASP A 80 22.09 -8.64 4.48
CA ASP A 80 23.18 -7.65 4.48
C ASP A 80 23.71 -7.41 5.91
N PHE A 81 22.86 -7.61 6.92
CA PHE A 81 23.21 -7.49 8.33
C PHE A 81 22.52 -8.57 9.16
N VAL A 82 23.15 -8.98 10.25
CA VAL A 82 22.49 -9.78 11.28
C VAL A 82 22.64 -9.13 12.64
N LEU A 83 21.63 -9.27 13.49
CA LEU A 83 21.73 -8.87 14.89
C LEU A 83 20.76 -9.69 15.73
N GLY A 84 21.03 -9.78 17.02
CA GLY A 84 20.12 -10.44 17.93
C GLY A 84 20.06 -9.73 19.27
N HIS A 85 18.90 -9.83 19.91
CA HIS A 85 18.62 -9.12 21.16
C HIS A 85 19.22 -9.89 22.34
N SER A 86 20.18 -9.29 23.04
CA SER A 86 20.90 -9.93 24.15
C SER A 86 21.45 -11.31 23.76
N LEU A 87 20.88 -12.40 24.27
CA LEU A 87 21.22 -13.78 23.90
C LEU A 87 21.19 -14.02 22.38
N GLY A 88 20.27 -13.39 21.65
CA GLY A 88 20.16 -13.56 20.20
C GLY A 88 21.45 -13.18 19.45
N GLU A 89 22.31 -12.33 20.03
CA GLU A 89 23.60 -11.95 19.46
C GLU A 89 24.52 -13.14 19.19
N TYR A 90 24.45 -14.17 20.04
CA TYR A 90 25.21 -15.41 19.87
C TYR A 90 24.77 -16.18 18.61
N VAL A 91 23.47 -16.13 18.30
CA VAL A 91 22.92 -16.74 17.08
C VAL A 91 23.27 -15.89 15.86
N ALA A 92 23.27 -14.56 15.99
CA ALA A 92 23.73 -13.67 14.92
C ALA A 92 25.20 -13.92 14.57
N LEU A 93 26.07 -14.13 15.56
CA LEU A 93 27.47 -14.49 15.37
C LEU A 93 27.63 -15.88 14.74
N PHE A 94 26.83 -16.87 15.16
CA PHE A 94 26.77 -18.17 14.49
C PHE A 94 26.36 -18.05 13.02
N ALA A 95 25.29 -17.31 12.72
CA ALA A 95 24.80 -17.08 11.36
C ALA A 95 25.82 -16.33 10.48
N ALA A 96 26.64 -15.47 11.07
CA ALA A 96 27.75 -14.79 10.39
C ALA A 96 29.04 -15.63 10.28
N GLY A 97 29.04 -16.86 10.79
CA GLY A 97 30.16 -17.78 10.68
C GLY A 97 31.27 -17.59 11.71
N ALA A 98 31.03 -16.90 12.82
CA ALA A 98 32.04 -16.65 13.86
C ALA A 98 32.53 -17.94 14.54
N PHE A 99 31.65 -18.94 14.67
CA PHE A 99 31.93 -20.23 15.32
C PHE A 99 30.93 -21.31 14.89
N SER A 100 31.24 -22.58 15.18
CA SER A 100 30.32 -23.71 14.94
C SER A 100 29.11 -23.71 15.89
N PHE A 101 28.05 -24.43 15.52
CA PHE A 101 26.87 -24.64 16.37
C PHE A 101 27.24 -25.17 17.76
N GLU A 102 28.09 -26.20 17.82
CA GLU A 102 28.63 -26.77 19.05
C GLU A 102 29.32 -25.72 19.94
N THR A 103 30.22 -24.94 19.35
CA THR A 103 31.01 -23.93 20.07
C THR A 103 30.11 -22.84 20.64
N GLY A 104 29.15 -22.36 19.83
CA GLY A 104 28.18 -21.37 20.27
C GLY A 104 27.27 -21.89 21.38
N LEU A 105 26.82 -23.15 21.29
CA LEU A 105 26.00 -23.77 22.33
C LEU A 105 26.78 -23.93 23.64
N LYS A 106 28.05 -24.34 23.58
CA LYS A 106 28.94 -24.43 24.76
C LYS A 106 29.12 -23.07 25.43
N LEU A 107 29.35 -22.01 24.64
CA LEU A 107 29.42 -20.64 25.15
C LEU A 107 28.12 -20.20 25.80
N VAL A 108 26.98 -20.40 25.13
CA VAL A 108 25.67 -20.02 25.67
C VAL A 108 25.34 -20.81 26.93
N LYS A 109 25.67 -22.12 27.00
CA LYS A 109 25.52 -22.92 28.21
C LYS A 109 26.28 -22.30 29.39
N GLN A 110 27.56 -21.96 29.19
CA GLN A 110 28.37 -21.31 30.22
C GLN A 110 27.78 -19.96 30.65
N ARG A 111 27.40 -19.11 29.68
CA ARG A 111 26.73 -17.83 29.97
C ARG A 111 25.48 -18.03 30.81
N ALA A 112 24.64 -18.98 30.43
CA ALA A 112 23.36 -19.27 31.07
C ALA A 112 23.53 -19.75 32.51
N GLU A 113 24.49 -20.65 32.75
CA GLU A 113 24.82 -21.16 34.08
C GLU A 113 25.38 -20.06 34.99
N ILE A 114 26.32 -19.26 34.48
CA ILE A 114 26.95 -18.18 35.23
C ILE A 114 25.90 -17.11 35.59
N MET A 115 25.14 -16.62 34.60
CA MET A 115 24.11 -15.61 34.83
C MET A 115 22.96 -16.16 35.71
N GLY A 116 22.60 -17.43 35.57
CA GLY A 116 21.53 -18.07 36.36
C GLY A 116 21.86 -18.25 37.85
N ARG A 117 23.15 -18.22 38.22
CA ARG A 117 23.60 -18.28 39.63
C ARG A 117 23.36 -16.98 40.37
N VAL A 118 23.30 -15.84 39.68
CA VAL A 118 23.08 -14.55 40.34
C VAL A 118 21.66 -14.49 40.91
N LYS A 119 21.56 -14.09 42.19
CA LYS A 119 20.32 -13.98 42.97
C LYS A 119 20.12 -12.55 43.46
N ASN A 120 18.96 -12.29 44.06
CA ASN A 120 18.58 -11.03 44.72
C ASN A 120 18.49 -9.80 43.79
N GLY A 121 18.51 -10.01 42.47
CA GLY A 121 18.29 -8.96 41.49
C GLY A 121 16.95 -9.13 40.79
N GLY A 122 16.44 -8.05 40.22
CA GLY A 122 15.22 -8.03 39.43
C GLY A 122 15.34 -7.11 38.22
N MET A 123 14.36 -7.21 37.32
CA MET A 123 14.24 -6.33 36.16
C MET A 123 12.79 -5.91 35.95
N ALA A 124 12.55 -4.75 35.35
CA ALA A 124 11.23 -4.31 34.97
C ALA A 124 11.23 -3.56 33.63
N ALA A 125 10.24 -3.82 32.80
CA ALA A 125 9.98 -3.06 31.58
C ALA A 125 9.09 -1.85 31.88
N LEU A 126 9.54 -0.70 31.42
CA LEU A 126 8.85 0.59 31.49
C LEU A 126 8.34 0.94 30.10
N LEU A 127 7.05 1.24 29.98
CA LEU A 127 6.47 1.77 28.75
C LEU A 127 5.96 3.20 28.94
N GLY A 128 6.15 4.04 27.92
CA GLY A 128 5.61 5.39 27.85
C GLY A 128 6.54 6.49 28.37
N LEU A 129 7.76 6.15 28.78
CA LEU A 129 8.75 7.11 29.28
C LEU A 129 9.98 7.18 28.39
N LYS A 130 10.52 8.38 28.22
CA LYS A 130 11.78 8.63 27.50
C LYS A 130 12.99 8.42 28.41
N MET A 131 14.14 8.14 27.80
CA MET A 131 15.41 7.87 28.50
C MET A 131 15.78 8.94 29.54
N ASP A 132 15.69 10.22 29.18
CA ASP A 132 16.07 11.31 30.09
C ASP A 132 15.11 11.43 31.28
N THR A 133 13.81 11.15 31.06
CA THR A 133 12.82 11.10 32.14
C THR A 133 13.11 9.94 33.09
N VAL A 134 13.44 8.76 32.56
CA VAL A 134 13.81 7.60 33.40
C VAL A 134 15.04 7.91 34.24
N ARG A 135 16.11 8.46 33.63
CA ARG A 135 17.32 8.87 34.36
C ARG A 135 17.01 9.90 35.44
N LYS A 136 16.20 10.92 35.12
CA LYS A 136 15.79 11.95 36.07
C LYS A 136 15.05 11.35 37.27
N ILE A 137 14.08 10.48 37.03
CA ILE A 137 13.32 9.79 38.09
C ILE A 137 14.26 9.00 39.01
N LEU A 138 15.20 8.24 38.45
CA LEU A 138 16.15 7.45 39.23
C LEU A 138 17.01 8.33 40.15
N VAL A 139 17.51 9.46 39.64
CA VAL A 139 18.33 10.42 40.42
C VAL A 139 17.50 11.12 41.50
N GLU A 140 16.35 11.70 41.13
CA GLU A 140 15.51 12.49 42.05
C GLU A 140 14.94 11.65 43.20
N ASN A 141 14.76 10.35 42.99
CA ASN A 141 14.23 9.43 44.00
C ASN A 141 15.31 8.55 44.65
N SER A 142 16.59 8.87 44.44
CA SER A 142 17.74 8.19 45.06
C SER A 142 17.86 6.68 44.76
N TYR A 143 17.32 6.21 43.62
CA TYR A 143 17.47 4.82 43.15
C TYR A 143 18.84 4.57 42.50
N SER A 144 19.91 4.78 43.26
CA SER A 144 21.31 4.65 42.80
C SER A 144 21.76 3.21 42.52
N SER A 145 20.96 2.24 42.95
CA SER A 145 21.10 0.78 42.78
C SER A 145 20.38 0.23 41.55
N ILE A 146 19.75 1.08 40.73
CA ILE A 146 19.05 0.67 39.51
C ILE A 146 19.82 1.17 38.29
N ASP A 147 20.20 0.23 37.41
CA ASP A 147 20.79 0.50 36.10
C ASP A 147 19.75 0.34 34.99
N ILE A 148 20.02 0.91 33.82
CA ILE A 148 19.17 0.75 32.62
C ILE A 148 19.74 -0.38 31.76
N ALA A 149 19.13 -1.57 31.87
CA ALA A 149 19.54 -2.79 31.17
C ALA A 149 19.29 -2.77 29.65
N ASN A 150 18.14 -2.28 29.20
CA ASN A 150 17.80 -2.26 27.77
C ASN A 150 17.19 -0.92 27.36
N TYR A 151 17.64 -0.40 26.22
CA TYR A 151 16.98 0.69 25.52
C TYR A 151 16.36 0.15 24.23
N ASN A 152 15.11 -0.30 24.31
CA ASN A 152 14.48 -1.10 23.26
C ASN A 152 13.74 -0.25 22.22
N SER A 153 13.09 0.84 22.63
CA SER A 153 12.52 1.83 21.71
C SER A 153 12.46 3.21 22.39
N ALA A 154 12.00 4.24 21.68
CA ALA A 154 11.86 5.60 22.20
C ALA A 154 11.09 5.69 23.53
N GLU A 155 10.14 4.77 23.76
CA GLU A 155 9.29 4.74 24.96
C GLU A 155 9.30 3.37 25.67
N GLN A 156 10.18 2.44 25.29
CA GLN A 156 10.29 1.11 25.95
C GLN A 156 11.71 0.91 26.46
N ILE A 157 11.84 0.90 27.78
CA ILE A 157 13.12 0.85 28.51
C ILE A 157 13.01 -0.24 29.56
N VAL A 158 14.08 -1.02 29.76
CA VAL A 158 14.16 -2.00 30.85
C VAL A 158 15.18 -1.53 31.87
N ILE A 159 14.78 -1.54 33.14
CA ILE A 159 15.64 -1.26 34.28
C ILE A 159 15.94 -2.55 35.05
N SER A 160 17.09 -2.58 35.73
CA SER A 160 17.59 -3.73 36.47
C SER A 160 18.34 -3.29 37.72
N GLY A 161 18.15 -3.97 38.84
CA GLY A 161 18.79 -3.63 40.10
C GLY A 161 18.45 -4.62 41.20
N LEU A 162 18.65 -4.24 42.46
CA LEU A 162 18.21 -5.06 43.58
C LEU A 162 16.69 -5.26 43.54
N GLN A 163 16.23 -6.45 43.91
CA GLN A 163 14.82 -6.83 43.78
C GLN A 163 13.88 -5.85 44.53
N ASP A 164 14.25 -5.45 45.75
CA ASP A 164 13.44 -4.54 46.57
C ASP A 164 13.36 -3.13 45.97
N ASP A 165 14.44 -2.68 45.32
CA ASP A 165 14.47 -1.37 44.66
C ASP A 165 13.62 -1.38 43.37
N ILE A 166 13.66 -2.47 42.60
CA ILE A 166 12.77 -2.65 41.45
C ILE A 166 11.31 -2.66 41.89
N ILE A 167 10.96 -3.38 42.96
CA ILE A 167 9.58 -3.42 43.47
C ILE A 167 9.12 -2.04 43.96
N SER A 168 9.95 -1.34 44.74
CA SER A 168 9.59 -0.03 45.31
C SER A 168 9.52 1.07 44.24
N ALA A 169 10.32 0.98 43.18
CA ALA A 169 10.33 1.94 42.07
C ALA A 169 9.01 1.96 41.27
N GLN A 170 8.21 0.88 41.28
CA GLN A 170 6.98 0.79 40.49
C GLN A 170 6.06 2.01 40.68
N LYS A 171 5.71 2.32 41.94
CA LYS A 171 4.78 3.42 42.26
C LYS A 171 5.34 4.78 41.83
N VAL A 172 6.65 4.95 41.93
CA VAL A 172 7.32 6.20 41.54
C VAL A 172 7.25 6.40 40.04
N PHE A 173 7.55 5.36 39.25
CA PHE A 173 7.47 5.43 37.79
C PHE A 173 6.03 5.62 37.29
N GLU A 174 5.06 4.91 37.87
CA GLU A 174 3.64 5.06 37.54
C GLU A 174 3.14 6.49 37.85
N ALA A 175 3.50 7.05 39.01
CA ALA A 175 3.14 8.43 39.38
C ALA A 175 3.77 9.49 38.46
N ASN A 176 4.89 9.18 37.82
CA ASN A 176 5.60 10.07 36.90
C ASN A 176 5.29 9.78 35.42
N GLY A 177 4.17 9.10 35.13
CA GLY A 177 3.62 8.98 33.78
C GLY A 177 4.04 7.73 33.01
N ALA A 178 4.61 6.72 33.66
CA ALA A 178 4.74 5.40 33.03
C ALA A 178 3.35 4.85 32.70
N LYS A 179 3.12 4.51 31.42
CA LYS A 179 1.87 3.89 30.96
C LYS A 179 1.76 2.45 31.48
N LEU A 180 2.88 1.76 31.61
CA LEU A 180 2.98 0.43 32.17
C LEU A 180 4.34 0.23 32.84
N TYR A 181 4.31 -0.36 34.03
CA TYR A 181 5.46 -0.91 34.73
C TYR A 181 5.27 -2.42 34.84
N TYR A 182 6.15 -3.21 34.22
CA TYR A 182 5.99 -4.67 34.17
C TYR A 182 7.23 -5.38 34.72
N PRO A 183 7.16 -5.95 35.94
CA PRO A 183 8.23 -6.79 36.48
C PRO A 183 8.49 -8.00 35.59
N LEU A 184 9.75 -8.24 35.23
CA LEU A 184 10.16 -9.38 34.42
C LEU A 184 10.45 -10.58 35.32
N ASN A 185 10.03 -11.77 34.89
CA ASN A 185 10.24 -13.00 35.62
C ASN A 185 11.67 -13.52 35.46
N VAL A 186 12.62 -12.86 36.15
CA VAL A 186 14.04 -13.20 36.17
C VAL A 186 14.59 -13.03 37.59
N SER A 187 15.59 -13.82 37.96
CA SER A 187 16.17 -13.81 39.32
C SER A 187 17.41 -12.92 39.47
N GLY A 188 17.86 -12.30 38.38
CA GLY A 188 19.09 -11.53 38.32
C GLY A 188 18.89 -10.18 37.63
N ALA A 189 19.68 -9.19 38.03
CA ALA A 189 19.73 -7.87 37.42
C ALA A 189 20.64 -7.90 36.18
N PHE A 190 20.19 -8.53 35.09
CA PHE A 190 21.02 -8.68 33.88
C PHE A 190 21.34 -7.33 33.23
N HIS A 191 22.47 -7.24 32.51
CA HIS A 191 22.93 -6.02 31.84
C HIS A 191 23.14 -4.84 32.79
N SER A 192 23.71 -5.12 33.97
CA SER A 192 23.94 -4.15 35.04
C SER A 192 25.26 -4.39 35.77
N ARG A 193 25.62 -3.47 36.67
CA ARG A 193 26.79 -3.62 37.55
C ARG A 193 26.78 -4.90 38.39
N TYR A 194 25.59 -5.46 38.69
CA TYR A 194 25.45 -6.68 39.49
C TYR A 194 25.87 -7.95 38.74
N MET A 195 26.19 -7.83 37.45
CA MET A 195 26.73 -8.93 36.65
C MET A 195 28.26 -8.92 36.56
N LYS A 196 28.98 -8.09 37.32
CA LYS A 196 30.43 -7.95 37.16
C LYS A 196 31.21 -9.25 37.41
N GLU A 197 30.88 -9.97 38.47
CA GLU A 197 31.48 -11.29 38.74
C GLU A 197 31.13 -12.31 37.64
N ALA A 198 29.91 -12.23 37.09
CA ALA A 198 29.48 -13.07 35.99
C ALA A 198 30.23 -12.76 34.68
N GLU A 199 30.50 -11.48 34.41
CA GLU A 199 31.34 -11.03 33.30
C GLU A 199 32.76 -11.61 33.41
N GLU A 200 33.40 -11.50 34.58
CA GLU A 200 34.76 -12.02 34.81
C GLU A 200 34.84 -13.55 34.66
N ALA A 201 33.85 -14.27 35.21
CA ALA A 201 33.77 -15.72 35.04
C ALA A 201 33.55 -16.11 33.57
N PHE A 202 32.71 -15.37 32.85
CA PHE A 202 32.44 -15.63 31.44
C PHE A 202 33.62 -15.28 30.53
N ALA A 203 34.38 -14.22 30.87
CA ALA A 203 35.61 -13.85 30.16
C ALA A 203 36.60 -15.02 30.07
N THR A 204 36.70 -15.81 31.14
CA THR A 204 37.54 -17.02 31.19
C THR A 204 37.08 -18.07 30.18
N ALA A 205 35.77 -18.27 30.04
CA ALA A 205 35.22 -19.22 29.05
C ALA A 205 35.44 -18.73 27.61
N VAL A 206 35.28 -17.42 27.37
CA VAL A 206 35.44 -16.79 26.05
C VAL A 206 36.90 -16.78 25.59
N ALA A 207 37.87 -16.65 26.51
CA ALA A 207 39.30 -16.62 26.19
C ALA A 207 39.82 -17.89 25.48
N HIS A 208 39.11 -19.01 25.63
CA HIS A 208 39.46 -20.28 25.01
C HIS A 208 38.76 -20.53 23.67
N VAL A 209 37.94 -19.59 23.18
CA VAL A 209 37.23 -19.72 21.92
C VAL A 209 37.97 -19.03 20.79
N HIS A 210 38.18 -19.78 19.70
CA HIS A 210 38.63 -19.22 18.46
C HIS A 210 37.44 -18.66 17.67
N PHE A 211 37.47 -17.36 17.37
CA PHE A 211 36.47 -16.70 16.53
C PHE A 211 36.99 -16.56 15.10
N SER A 212 36.21 -17.05 14.15
CA SER A 212 36.46 -16.85 12.72
C SER A 212 36.04 -15.44 12.27
N PRO A 213 36.64 -14.90 11.19
CA PRO A 213 36.18 -13.65 10.58
C PRO A 213 34.71 -13.71 10.18
N LEU A 214 33.98 -12.61 10.42
CA LEU A 214 32.55 -12.52 10.14
C LEU A 214 32.30 -12.42 8.63
N GLN A 215 31.45 -13.29 8.10
CA GLN A 215 31.05 -13.30 6.68
C GLN A 215 29.90 -12.33 6.40
N ILE A 216 29.13 -11.97 7.44
CA ILE A 216 28.03 -11.01 7.38
C ILE A 216 28.23 -10.02 8.54
N PRO A 217 28.09 -8.69 8.31
CA PRO A 217 28.16 -7.71 9.39
C PRO A 217 27.17 -8.01 10.52
N VAL A 218 27.70 -8.16 11.75
CA VAL A 218 26.89 -8.38 12.96
C VAL A 218 26.80 -7.07 13.74
N ILE A 219 25.61 -6.60 14.13
CA ILE A 219 25.49 -5.40 14.99
C ILE A 219 25.61 -5.77 16.46
N SER A 220 26.56 -5.13 17.15
CA SER A 220 26.82 -5.34 18.57
C SER A 220 25.76 -4.70 19.47
N ASN A 221 25.29 -5.42 20.50
CA ASN A 221 24.38 -4.82 21.50
C ASN A 221 25.05 -3.71 22.34
N VAL A 222 26.37 -3.74 22.50
CA VAL A 222 27.15 -2.79 23.32
C VAL A 222 27.45 -1.50 22.54
N LEU A 223 27.86 -1.66 21.28
CA LEU A 223 28.27 -0.54 20.43
C LEU A 223 27.11 0.04 19.61
N ALA A 224 26.04 -0.74 19.38
CA ALA A 224 25.02 -0.46 18.37
C ALA A 224 25.59 -0.25 16.96
N ARG A 225 26.74 -0.86 16.67
CA ARG A 225 27.49 -0.79 15.41
C ARG A 225 28.01 -2.17 15.02
N PRO A 226 28.42 -2.38 13.75
CA PRO A 226 29.07 -3.61 13.34
C PRO A 226 30.25 -3.97 14.26
N TYR A 227 30.46 -5.26 14.50
CA TYR A 227 31.68 -5.74 15.15
C TYR A 227 32.91 -5.31 14.34
N GLU A 228 33.96 -4.93 15.06
CA GLU A 228 35.30 -4.76 14.51
C GLU A 228 36.06 -6.10 14.63
N ASP A 229 36.95 -6.38 13.68
CA ASP A 229 37.74 -7.61 13.68
C ASP A 229 38.54 -7.78 14.99
N GLY A 230 38.51 -8.99 15.53
CA GLY A 230 39.24 -9.34 16.75
C GLY A 230 38.55 -8.94 18.07
N ARG A 231 37.42 -8.22 18.04
CA ARG A 231 36.73 -7.75 19.26
C ARG A 231 35.54 -8.59 19.72
N ILE A 232 35.28 -9.73 19.06
CA ILE A 232 34.11 -10.57 19.35
C ILE A 232 34.07 -11.01 20.81
N GLY A 233 35.16 -11.59 21.31
CA GLY A 233 35.23 -12.08 22.68
C GLY A 233 35.11 -10.97 23.75
N GLU A 234 35.78 -9.84 23.52
CA GLU A 234 35.74 -8.66 24.40
C GLU A 234 34.31 -8.12 24.52
N LEU A 235 33.63 -7.93 23.39
CA LEU A 235 32.29 -7.35 23.36
C LEU A 235 31.23 -8.32 23.90
N LEU A 236 31.33 -9.63 23.63
CA LEU A 236 30.43 -10.63 24.22
C LEU A 236 30.57 -10.71 25.74
N THR A 237 31.78 -10.54 26.26
CA THR A 237 32.05 -10.49 27.70
C THR A 237 31.43 -9.23 28.30
N THR A 238 31.78 -8.07 27.75
CA THR A 238 31.28 -6.74 28.16
C THR A 238 29.76 -6.63 28.05
N GLN A 239 29.13 -7.38 27.13
CA GLN A 239 27.67 -7.43 26.95
C GLN A 239 26.91 -7.78 28.24
N ILE A 240 27.49 -8.62 29.12
CA ILE A 240 26.81 -9.12 30.33
C ILE A 240 26.51 -7.99 31.33
N THR A 241 27.38 -6.98 31.40
CA THR A 241 27.23 -5.81 32.29
C THR A 241 26.77 -4.55 31.57
N SER A 242 26.79 -4.54 30.24
CA SER A 242 26.44 -3.37 29.43
C SER A 242 24.97 -3.32 29.05
N GLN A 243 24.46 -2.09 28.94
CA GLN A 243 23.15 -1.81 28.36
C GLN A 243 23.02 -2.38 26.94
N VAL A 244 21.91 -3.05 26.66
CA VAL A 244 21.51 -3.45 25.31
C VAL A 244 20.93 -2.24 24.57
N LYS A 245 21.71 -1.69 23.63
CA LYS A 245 21.34 -0.50 22.84
C LYS A 245 20.52 -0.85 21.60
N TRP A 246 19.41 -1.55 21.80
CA TRP A 246 18.61 -2.08 20.69
C TRP A 246 17.94 -0.99 19.83
N TYR A 247 17.39 0.04 20.45
CA TYR A 247 16.80 1.19 19.76
C TYR A 247 17.82 1.89 18.86
N GLU A 248 19.05 2.08 19.37
CA GLU A 248 20.15 2.65 18.59
C GLU A 248 20.60 1.69 17.47
N SER A 249 20.67 0.39 17.73
CA SER A 249 21.09 -0.64 16.76
C SER A 249 20.15 -0.70 15.55
N ILE A 250 18.84 -0.76 15.80
CA ILE A 250 17.83 -0.76 14.73
C ILE A 250 17.80 0.59 14.02
N SER A 251 17.93 1.70 14.75
CA SER A 251 18.01 3.03 14.14
C SER A 251 19.25 3.17 13.24
N PHE A 252 20.40 2.66 13.66
CA PHE A 252 21.60 2.61 12.85
C PHE A 252 21.34 1.86 11.53
N LEU A 253 20.74 0.68 11.60
CA LEU A 253 20.40 -0.10 10.40
C LEU A 253 19.42 0.65 9.47
N LEU A 254 18.39 1.28 10.03
CA LEU A 254 17.43 2.08 9.25
C LEU A 254 18.12 3.25 8.52
N HIS A 255 19.01 3.99 9.19
CA HIS A 255 19.75 5.09 8.58
C HIS A 255 20.82 4.63 7.59
N ASN A 256 21.24 3.37 7.65
CA ASN A 256 22.18 2.75 6.69
C ASN A 256 21.47 1.95 5.59
N GLY A 257 20.18 2.21 5.34
CA GLY A 257 19.47 1.69 4.16
C GLY A 257 18.89 0.28 4.31
N VAL A 258 18.84 -0.26 5.54
CA VAL A 258 18.07 -1.47 5.83
C VAL A 258 16.59 -1.14 5.85
N SER A 259 15.83 -1.81 5.00
CA SER A 259 14.40 -1.58 4.79
C SER A 259 13.56 -2.83 5.03
N VAL A 260 14.20 -4.00 5.18
CA VAL A 260 13.55 -5.28 5.46
C VAL A 260 14.19 -5.89 6.69
N PHE A 261 13.38 -6.21 7.70
CA PHE A 261 13.82 -6.87 8.92
C PHE A 261 13.06 -8.19 9.06
N GLN A 262 13.79 -9.31 9.16
CA GLN A 262 13.20 -10.63 9.33
C GLN A 262 13.55 -11.18 10.71
N GLU A 263 12.55 -11.46 11.54
CA GLU A 263 12.77 -12.24 12.76
C GLU A 263 12.91 -13.74 12.43
N VAL A 264 13.99 -14.33 12.93
CA VAL A 264 14.38 -15.73 12.75
C VAL A 264 14.49 -16.39 14.13
N GLY A 265 13.48 -17.19 14.48
CA GLY A 265 13.33 -17.80 15.79
C GLY A 265 11.86 -17.93 16.20
N PRO A 266 11.56 -18.31 17.45
CA PRO A 266 10.21 -18.43 17.95
C PRO A 266 9.62 -17.05 18.29
N GLY A 267 8.34 -16.85 17.93
CA GLY A 267 7.60 -15.64 18.29
C GLY A 267 7.72 -14.51 17.25
N ASP A 268 7.32 -13.32 17.67
CA ASP A 268 7.27 -12.09 16.86
C ASP A 268 7.66 -10.83 17.68
N VAL A 269 8.40 -11.04 18.77
CA VAL A 269 8.72 -9.98 19.76
C VAL A 269 9.60 -8.91 19.12
N LEU A 270 10.60 -9.31 18.35
CA LEU A 270 11.50 -8.36 17.70
C LEU A 270 10.85 -7.68 16.49
N THR A 271 9.99 -8.37 15.74
CA THR A 271 9.18 -7.77 14.67
C THR A 271 8.29 -6.66 15.22
N LYS A 272 7.58 -6.91 16.32
CA LYS A 272 6.75 -5.89 16.98
C LYS A 272 7.61 -4.72 17.48
N MET A 273 8.73 -5.02 18.16
CA MET A 273 9.64 -4.02 18.69
C MET A 273 10.27 -3.16 17.58
N GLN A 274 10.68 -3.77 16.48
CA GLN A 274 11.20 -3.09 15.29
C GLN A 274 10.14 -2.18 14.68
N GLY A 275 8.87 -2.59 14.64
CA GLY A 275 7.77 -1.75 14.15
C GLY A 275 7.62 -0.45 14.95
N PHE A 276 7.76 -0.51 16.28
CA PHE A 276 7.75 0.69 17.12
C PHE A 276 8.96 1.60 16.86
N ILE A 277 10.14 1.04 16.64
CA ILE A 277 11.37 1.80 16.35
C ILE A 277 11.28 2.44 14.96
N ALA A 278 10.78 1.73 13.96
CA ALA A 278 10.65 2.24 12.60
C ALA A 278 9.66 3.42 12.51
N ALA A 279 8.62 3.43 13.35
CA ALA A 279 7.68 4.55 13.44
C ALA A 279 8.30 5.83 14.05
N ALA A 280 9.34 5.68 14.87
CA ALA A 280 10.04 6.80 15.50
C ALA A 280 11.52 6.43 15.72
N PRO A 281 12.36 6.47 14.67
CA PRO A 281 13.77 6.07 14.77
C PRO A 281 14.57 7.12 15.55
N MET A 282 15.63 6.68 16.22
CA MET A 282 16.55 7.58 16.92
C MET A 282 17.27 8.45 15.89
N PRO A 283 17.20 9.80 15.99
CA PRO A 283 17.88 10.67 15.04
C PRO A 283 19.38 10.36 14.97
N ALA A 284 19.97 10.32 13.77
CA ALA A 284 21.37 9.96 13.59
C ALA A 284 22.34 10.83 14.41
N GLN A 285 22.04 12.12 14.59
CA GLN A 285 22.84 13.01 15.44
C GLN A 285 22.85 12.56 16.90
N VAL A 286 21.72 12.07 17.41
CA VAL A 286 21.57 11.57 18.79
C VAL A 286 22.26 10.21 18.93
N ALA A 287 22.18 9.38 17.90
CA ALA A 287 22.84 8.08 17.86
C ALA A 287 24.35 8.16 17.67
N GLY A 288 24.95 9.35 17.46
CA GLY A 288 26.40 9.51 17.41
C GLY A 288 27.06 8.85 16.21
N PHE A 289 26.37 8.77 15.07
CA PHE A 289 27.00 8.43 13.79
C PHE A 289 26.61 9.43 12.71
N THR A 290 27.56 9.71 11.82
CA THR A 290 27.22 10.26 10.51
C THR A 290 26.61 9.11 9.72
N PRO A 291 25.33 9.18 9.31
CA PRO A 291 24.82 8.21 8.35
C PRO A 291 25.84 8.13 7.22
N VAL A 292 26.20 6.93 6.76
CA VAL A 292 26.71 6.83 5.41
C VAL A 292 25.60 7.44 4.59
N GLN A 293 25.78 8.67 4.13
CA GLN A 293 24.84 9.24 3.17
C GLN A 293 24.86 8.20 2.06
N PRO A 294 23.76 7.47 1.78
CA PRO A 294 23.60 7.01 0.42
C PRO A 294 23.84 8.27 -0.40
N PRO A 295 24.73 8.23 -1.42
CA PRO A 295 25.17 9.43 -2.10
C PRO A 295 23.96 10.32 -2.26
N VAL A 296 24.05 11.57 -1.79
CA VAL A 296 23.02 12.57 -2.03
C VAL A 296 22.95 12.69 -3.53
N LYS A 297 22.16 11.81 -4.15
CA LYS A 297 21.47 12.14 -5.36
C LYS A 297 20.61 13.29 -4.91
N ARG A 298 21.03 14.46 -5.37
CA ARG A 298 20.20 15.65 -5.47
C ARG A 298 18.74 15.21 -5.63
N LEU A 299 17.86 16.06 -5.15
CA LEU A 299 16.49 16.22 -5.68
C LEU A 299 16.49 16.61 -7.18
N GLU A 300 17.44 16.10 -7.95
CA GLU A 300 17.56 16.06 -9.39
C GLU A 300 17.77 14.58 -9.75
N GLN A 301 16.76 13.97 -10.36
CA GLN A 301 16.90 12.72 -11.13
C GLN A 301 17.42 11.49 -10.36
N LEU A 302 16.70 11.06 -9.32
CA LEU A 302 16.46 9.63 -9.20
C LEU A 302 15.41 9.31 -10.26
N ALA A 303 15.87 8.71 -11.36
CA ALA A 303 14.95 8.07 -12.31
C ALA A 303 13.96 7.20 -11.52
N PRO A 304 12.69 7.12 -11.97
CA PRO A 304 11.73 6.15 -11.43
C PRO A 304 12.41 4.78 -11.27
N PRO A 305 11.97 3.91 -10.34
CA PRO A 305 12.42 2.51 -10.34
C PRO A 305 12.45 2.06 -11.78
N GLU A 306 13.64 1.63 -12.24
CA GLU A 306 13.92 1.47 -13.66
C GLU A 306 12.72 0.78 -14.29
N VAL A 307 11.93 1.56 -15.04
CA VAL A 307 10.83 1.03 -15.83
C VAL A 307 11.58 0.11 -16.75
N LYS A 308 11.55 -1.20 -16.48
CA LYS A 308 12.10 -2.16 -17.43
C LYS A 308 11.53 -1.74 -18.77
N GLU A 309 12.40 -1.29 -19.67
CA GLU A 309 12.01 -0.85 -21.01
C GLU A 309 11.38 -2.00 -21.80
N ASP A 310 11.56 -3.22 -21.32
CA ASP A 310 10.79 -4.42 -21.64
C ASP A 310 9.31 -4.18 -21.28
N VAL A 311 8.64 -3.44 -22.15
CA VAL A 311 7.19 -3.48 -22.32
C VAL A 311 6.87 -4.91 -22.75
N ILE A 312 5.95 -5.58 -22.05
CA ILE A 312 5.49 -6.89 -22.51
C ILE A 312 4.67 -6.62 -23.78
N THR A 313 5.26 -6.90 -24.93
CA THR A 313 4.65 -6.51 -26.21
C THR A 313 3.57 -7.47 -26.64
N ASP A 314 3.80 -8.79 -26.55
CA ASP A 314 2.86 -9.80 -27.07
C ASP A 314 2.87 -11.15 -26.32
N GLU A 315 3.99 -11.58 -25.72
CA GLU A 315 4.06 -12.86 -25.00
C GLU A 315 4.14 -12.72 -23.49
N LEU A 316 3.22 -13.39 -22.79
CA LEU A 316 3.31 -13.56 -21.35
C LEU A 316 4.47 -14.50 -20.99
N PRO A 317 5.32 -14.13 -20.01
CA PRO A 317 6.25 -15.06 -19.36
C PRO A 317 5.60 -16.41 -19.03
N ALA A 318 6.35 -17.51 -19.16
CA ALA A 318 5.83 -18.88 -19.02
C ALA A 318 5.06 -19.11 -17.70
N TYR A 319 5.52 -18.53 -16.60
CA TYR A 319 4.83 -18.65 -15.30
C TYR A 319 3.44 -17.98 -15.29
N TYR A 320 3.23 -16.93 -16.07
CA TYR A 320 1.93 -16.29 -16.22
C TYR A 320 0.99 -17.09 -17.10
N ARG A 321 1.50 -17.77 -18.14
CA ARG A 321 0.72 -18.71 -18.95
C ARG A 321 0.18 -19.86 -18.10
N GLN A 322 1.00 -20.37 -17.18
CA GLN A 322 0.56 -21.37 -16.20
C GLN A 322 -0.57 -20.83 -15.30
N LEU A 323 -0.47 -19.57 -14.83
CA LEU A 323 -1.50 -18.94 -13.99
C LEU A 323 -2.87 -18.85 -14.67
N ILE A 324 -2.90 -18.59 -15.98
CA ILE A 324 -4.17 -18.48 -16.73
C ILE A 324 -4.64 -19.83 -17.31
N GLY A 325 -3.93 -20.93 -17.03
CA GLY A 325 -4.27 -22.27 -17.51
C GLY A 325 -4.18 -22.40 -19.03
N ASP A 326 -3.23 -21.70 -19.65
CA ASP A 326 -2.96 -21.71 -21.10
C ASP A 326 -2.09 -22.92 -21.51
N GLU A 327 -2.40 -24.10 -20.96
CA GLU A 327 -1.88 -25.38 -21.45
C GLU A 327 -2.71 -25.80 -22.67
N VAL A 328 -2.53 -25.07 -23.77
CA VAL A 328 -3.03 -25.54 -25.06
C VAL A 328 -2.16 -26.75 -25.44
N SER A 329 -2.78 -27.92 -25.61
CA SER A 329 -2.07 -29.09 -26.15
C SER A 329 -1.47 -28.72 -27.50
N GLU A 330 -0.21 -29.11 -27.75
CA GLU A 330 0.45 -28.89 -29.04
C GLU A 330 -0.46 -29.35 -30.19
N GLY A 331 -1.05 -28.39 -30.92
CA GLY A 331 -1.87 -28.65 -32.12
C GLY A 331 -3.23 -27.96 -32.21
N ASP A 332 -3.83 -27.49 -31.11
CA ASP A 332 -5.16 -26.85 -31.15
C ASP A 332 -5.07 -25.31 -31.13
N GLU A 333 -5.69 -24.61 -32.09
CA GLU A 333 -5.79 -23.15 -32.02
C GLU A 333 -6.86 -22.71 -31.00
N PRO A 334 -6.59 -21.72 -30.12
CA PRO A 334 -7.57 -21.25 -29.15
C PRO A 334 -8.77 -20.59 -29.84
N LEU A 335 -10.00 -20.98 -29.44
CA LEU A 335 -11.27 -20.43 -29.95
C LEU A 335 -11.35 -18.91 -29.89
N PHE A 336 -10.81 -18.31 -28.81
CA PHE A 336 -10.75 -16.88 -28.63
C PHE A 336 -9.32 -16.44 -28.35
N THR A 337 -8.94 -15.27 -28.87
CA THR A 337 -7.69 -14.60 -28.48
C THR A 337 -8.00 -13.22 -27.89
N ALA A 338 -7.08 -12.68 -27.10
CA ALA A 338 -7.22 -11.36 -26.48
C ALA A 338 -7.56 -10.25 -27.51
N ALA A 339 -6.97 -10.32 -28.70
CA ALA A 339 -7.19 -9.36 -29.79
C ALA A 339 -8.60 -9.44 -30.40
N HIS A 340 -9.32 -10.55 -30.22
CA HIS A 340 -10.68 -10.76 -30.73
C HIS A 340 -11.77 -10.43 -29.70
N LEU A 341 -11.41 -10.21 -28.43
CA LEU A 341 -12.38 -9.80 -27.42
C LEU A 341 -12.79 -8.33 -27.63
N GLY A 342 -14.11 -8.08 -27.53
CA GLY A 342 -14.70 -6.75 -27.67
C GLY A 342 -14.66 -6.17 -29.11
N SER A 343 -14.93 -4.88 -29.21
CA SER A 343 -15.18 -4.18 -30.46
C SER A 343 -13.91 -3.86 -31.24
N ALA A 344 -13.85 -4.33 -32.50
CA ALA A 344 -12.83 -3.91 -33.44
C ALA A 344 -12.90 -2.39 -33.74
N GLY A 345 -14.10 -1.80 -33.66
CA GLY A 345 -14.29 -0.36 -33.80
C GLY A 345 -13.58 0.44 -32.71
N PHE A 346 -13.66 -0.02 -31.46
CA PHE A 346 -12.92 0.57 -30.34
C PHE A 346 -11.41 0.55 -30.60
N ARG A 347 -10.88 -0.63 -30.97
CA ARG A 347 -9.45 -0.81 -31.28
C ARG A 347 -8.98 0.09 -32.40
N LYS A 348 -9.76 0.19 -33.47
CA LYS A 348 -9.47 1.04 -34.62
C LYS A 348 -9.51 2.53 -34.27
N LEU A 349 -10.52 2.97 -33.52
CA LEU A 349 -10.70 4.37 -33.13
C LEU A 349 -9.53 4.87 -32.29
N TYR A 350 -9.22 4.13 -31.22
CA TYR A 350 -8.19 4.53 -30.26
C TYR A 350 -6.79 4.05 -30.63
N LYS A 351 -6.64 3.31 -31.74
CA LYS A 351 -5.37 2.74 -32.22
C LYS A 351 -4.70 1.85 -31.17
N VAL A 352 -5.48 0.95 -30.59
CA VAL A 352 -5.06 0.05 -29.51
C VAL A 352 -5.14 -1.42 -29.92
N LYS A 353 -4.30 -2.26 -29.31
CA LYS A 353 -4.23 -3.70 -29.56
C LYS A 353 -5.45 -4.45 -29.02
N TYR A 354 -6.00 -4.00 -27.89
CA TYR A 354 -7.04 -4.69 -27.14
C TYR A 354 -8.23 -3.78 -26.87
N ALA A 355 -9.42 -4.35 -26.77
CA ALA A 355 -10.63 -3.63 -26.32
C ALA A 355 -10.60 -3.42 -24.80
N TYR A 356 -9.60 -2.67 -24.34
CA TYR A 356 -9.25 -2.45 -22.96
C TYR A 356 -8.87 -0.98 -22.76
N ALA A 357 -9.28 -0.41 -21.63
CA ALA A 357 -8.81 0.88 -21.15
C ALA A 357 -8.42 0.82 -19.65
N ALA A 358 -7.45 1.64 -19.25
CA ALA A 358 -7.25 1.99 -17.85
C ALA A 358 -7.87 3.36 -17.57
N GLY A 359 -8.88 3.40 -16.69
CA GLY A 359 -9.57 4.63 -16.34
C GLY A 359 -8.67 5.60 -15.58
N SER A 360 -9.03 6.89 -15.61
CA SER A 360 -8.27 7.88 -14.85
C SER A 360 -8.43 7.68 -13.34
N MET A 361 -7.37 8.00 -12.61
CA MET A 361 -7.34 8.02 -11.15
C MET A 361 -6.83 9.41 -10.75
N PHE A 362 -7.61 10.11 -9.93
CA PHE A 362 -7.44 11.55 -9.65
C PHE A 362 -6.06 11.91 -9.08
N TYR A 363 -5.76 13.19 -9.02
CA TYR A 363 -4.53 13.77 -8.46
C TYR A 363 -3.24 13.23 -9.08
N GLY A 364 -3.28 12.84 -10.35
CA GLY A 364 -2.14 12.25 -11.05
C GLY A 364 -1.77 10.84 -10.58
N ILE A 365 -2.67 10.12 -9.88
CA ILE A 365 -2.47 8.71 -9.54
C ILE A 365 -2.36 7.88 -10.83
N SER A 366 -3.20 8.14 -11.83
CA SER A 366 -2.90 7.75 -13.21
C SER A 366 -1.89 8.74 -13.76
N SER A 367 -0.62 8.46 -13.47
CA SER A 367 0.53 9.34 -13.72
C SER A 367 0.88 9.40 -15.21
N LYS A 368 1.75 10.35 -15.57
CA LYS A 368 2.28 10.41 -16.94
C LYS A 368 3.15 9.18 -17.26
N GLU A 369 3.85 8.64 -16.28
CA GLU A 369 4.64 7.40 -16.42
C GLU A 369 3.74 6.19 -16.69
N PHE A 370 2.62 6.08 -15.96
CA PHE A 370 1.63 5.03 -16.16
C PHE A 370 1.01 5.11 -17.55
N VAL A 371 0.55 6.30 -17.95
CA VAL A 371 -0.08 6.50 -19.26
C VAL A 371 0.89 6.23 -20.42
N ALA A 372 2.14 6.68 -20.29
CA ALA A 372 3.17 6.40 -21.30
C ALA A 372 3.49 4.91 -21.41
N ARG A 373 3.58 4.18 -20.28
CA ARG A 373 3.83 2.73 -20.31
C ARG A 373 2.67 1.99 -20.99
N MET A 374 1.43 2.29 -20.61
CA MET A 374 0.24 1.72 -21.25
C MET A 374 0.23 2.01 -22.76
N GLY A 375 0.51 3.25 -23.14
CA GLY A 375 0.56 3.67 -24.53
C GLY A 375 1.60 2.89 -25.35
N ARG A 376 2.81 2.67 -24.82
CA ARG A 376 3.86 1.87 -25.50
C ARG A 376 3.46 0.42 -25.73
N ALA A 377 2.61 -0.13 -24.87
CA ALA A 377 2.01 -1.45 -25.04
C ALA A 377 0.82 -1.47 -26.03
N GLY A 378 0.46 -0.32 -26.61
CA GLY A 378 -0.71 -0.17 -27.47
C GLY A 378 -2.03 -0.27 -26.70
N LEU A 379 -2.08 0.20 -25.46
CA LEU A 379 -3.26 0.19 -24.59
C LEU A 379 -3.74 1.61 -24.32
N LEU A 380 -5.07 1.79 -24.24
CA LEU A 380 -5.66 3.09 -23.90
C LEU A 380 -5.59 3.33 -22.39
N SER A 381 -5.19 4.53 -22.00
CA SER A 381 -5.25 4.98 -20.61
C SER A 381 -5.42 6.49 -20.52
N PHE A 382 -5.93 6.97 -19.37
CA PHE A 382 -6.27 8.36 -19.18
C PHE A 382 -5.48 9.00 -18.04
N TYR A 383 -4.84 10.14 -18.31
CA TYR A 383 -4.12 10.90 -17.28
C TYR A 383 -5.09 11.48 -16.24
N GLY A 384 -4.75 11.31 -14.96
CA GLY A 384 -5.53 11.74 -13.80
C GLY A 384 -5.50 13.24 -13.54
N SER A 385 -6.14 14.04 -14.39
CA SER A 385 -6.06 15.51 -14.36
C SER A 385 -6.76 16.19 -13.16
N LYS A 386 -7.77 15.55 -12.54
CA LYS A 386 -8.51 16.17 -11.43
C LYS A 386 -7.56 16.44 -10.27
N GLY A 387 -7.58 17.66 -9.71
CA GLY A 387 -6.67 18.04 -8.63
C GLY A 387 -5.25 18.41 -9.09
N LYS A 388 -5.03 18.53 -10.42
CA LYS A 388 -3.80 19.05 -11.02
C LYS A 388 -4.03 20.43 -11.61
N SER A 389 -3.00 21.27 -11.55
CA SER A 389 -3.00 22.58 -12.21
C SER A 389 -2.94 22.44 -13.74
N LEU A 390 -3.40 23.45 -14.48
CA LEU A 390 -3.28 23.48 -15.94
C LEU A 390 -1.82 23.33 -16.41
N ALA A 391 -0.86 23.90 -15.67
CA ALA A 391 0.56 23.77 -15.97
C ALA A 391 1.07 22.34 -15.82
N GLU A 392 0.66 21.62 -14.77
CA GLU A 392 0.99 20.19 -14.60
C GLU A 392 0.35 19.33 -15.70
N ILE A 393 -0.89 19.64 -16.09
CA ILE A 393 -1.59 18.94 -17.18
C ILE A 393 -0.89 19.20 -18.52
N GLU A 394 -0.51 20.45 -18.81
CA GLU A 394 0.24 20.82 -20.00
C GLU A 394 1.59 20.09 -20.06
N ALA A 395 2.31 20.02 -18.94
CA ALA A 395 3.58 19.28 -18.86
C ALA A 395 3.39 17.78 -19.13
N ALA A 396 2.30 17.16 -18.68
CA ALA A 396 1.99 15.77 -18.99
C ALA A 396 1.67 15.57 -20.48
N ILE A 397 0.89 16.47 -21.10
CA ILE A 397 0.58 16.44 -22.53
C ILE A 397 1.86 16.52 -23.37
N LEU A 398 2.72 17.50 -23.07
CA LEU A 398 4.00 17.67 -23.76
C LEU A 398 4.92 16.45 -23.58
N TYR A 399 4.89 15.82 -22.40
CA TYR A 399 5.61 14.57 -22.17
C TYR A 399 5.11 13.44 -23.09
N PHE A 400 3.80 13.25 -23.24
CA PHE A 400 3.24 12.24 -24.16
C PHE A 400 3.59 12.52 -25.62
N GLN A 401 3.51 13.78 -26.04
CA GLN A 401 3.79 14.21 -27.42
C GLN A 401 5.28 14.13 -27.78
N GLY A 402 6.17 14.10 -26.79
CA GLY A 402 7.60 13.85 -26.97
C GLY A 402 7.96 12.39 -27.22
N LEU A 403 7.01 11.45 -27.09
CA LEU A 403 7.22 10.01 -27.30
C LEU A 403 6.76 9.58 -28.71
N PRO A 404 7.26 8.46 -29.26
CA PRO A 404 6.70 7.86 -30.48
C PRO A 404 5.19 7.68 -30.34
N SER A 405 4.41 7.94 -31.39
CA SER A 405 2.93 8.00 -31.33
C SER A 405 2.31 6.91 -30.44
N LEU A 406 1.72 7.33 -29.31
CA LEU A 406 1.08 6.46 -28.32
C LEU A 406 -0.43 6.76 -28.23
N PRO A 407 -1.29 5.76 -27.98
CA PRO A 407 -2.66 5.99 -27.56
C PRO A 407 -2.67 6.53 -26.11
N TYR A 408 -3.27 7.70 -25.91
CA TYR A 408 -3.52 8.27 -24.58
C TYR A 408 -4.75 9.18 -24.60
N GLY A 409 -5.32 9.42 -23.44
CA GLY A 409 -6.35 10.45 -23.25
C GLY A 409 -6.14 11.27 -21.98
N ILE A 410 -6.88 12.36 -21.85
CA ILE A 410 -6.88 13.20 -20.64
C ILE A 410 -8.25 13.13 -19.97
N HIS A 411 -8.28 12.96 -18.65
CA HIS A 411 -9.52 13.05 -17.91
C HIS A 411 -10.09 14.47 -17.98
N LEU A 412 -11.38 14.61 -18.28
CA LEU A 412 -12.13 15.85 -18.19
C LEU A 412 -13.18 15.68 -17.10
N TRP A 413 -12.89 16.25 -15.93
CA TRP A 413 -13.79 16.23 -14.79
C TRP A 413 -14.78 17.39 -14.87
N HIS A 414 -16.07 17.09 -14.67
CA HIS A 414 -17.09 18.13 -14.59
C HIS A 414 -16.94 18.98 -13.32
N GLN A 415 -16.93 20.30 -13.47
CA GLN A 415 -16.83 21.25 -12.37
C GLN A 415 -18.03 22.21 -12.37
N PRO A 416 -19.18 21.82 -11.79
CA PRO A 416 -20.40 22.63 -11.83
C PRO A 416 -20.24 23.98 -11.11
N ASP A 417 -19.40 24.03 -10.07
CA ASP A 417 -19.13 25.25 -9.30
C ASP A 417 -18.10 26.18 -9.97
N ASP A 418 -17.37 25.69 -10.99
CA ASP A 418 -16.36 26.46 -11.73
C ASP A 418 -16.33 26.05 -13.22
N ALA A 419 -17.35 26.49 -13.96
CA ALA A 419 -17.42 26.27 -15.40
C ALA A 419 -16.23 26.87 -16.17
N SER A 420 -15.55 27.87 -15.61
CA SER A 420 -14.41 28.54 -16.25
C SER A 420 -13.16 27.65 -16.28
N ALA A 421 -12.93 26.89 -15.20
CA ALA A 421 -11.82 25.96 -15.11
C ALA A 421 -11.99 24.77 -16.08
N GLU A 422 -13.20 24.22 -16.22
CA GLU A 422 -13.49 23.16 -17.19
C GLU A 422 -13.25 23.65 -18.64
N MET A 423 -13.70 24.88 -18.96
CA MET A 423 -13.48 25.50 -20.28
C MET A 423 -11.99 25.79 -20.54
N ALA A 424 -11.24 26.23 -19.53
CA ALA A 424 -9.80 26.48 -19.64
C ALA A 424 -9.02 25.18 -19.92
N LEU A 425 -9.41 24.06 -19.31
CA LEU A 425 -8.85 22.76 -19.63
C LEU A 425 -9.16 22.37 -21.09
N VAL A 426 -10.40 22.52 -21.56
CA VAL A 426 -10.75 22.25 -22.97
C VAL A 426 -9.92 23.11 -23.94
N ALA A 427 -9.72 24.39 -23.64
CA ALA A 427 -8.87 25.26 -24.45
C ALA A 427 -7.40 24.77 -24.48
N LEU A 428 -6.87 24.32 -23.35
CA LEU A 428 -5.53 23.72 -23.28
C LEU A 428 -5.44 22.43 -24.13
N LEU A 429 -6.45 21.56 -24.06
CA LEU A 429 -6.50 20.32 -24.84
C LEU A 429 -6.52 20.62 -26.35
N GLN A 430 -7.28 21.63 -26.78
CA GLN A 430 -7.32 22.06 -28.17
C GLN A 430 -6.00 22.67 -28.64
N LYS A 431 -5.37 23.53 -27.81
CA LYS A 431 -4.05 24.12 -28.08
C LYS A 431 -3.03 23.04 -28.42
N HIS A 432 -3.08 21.92 -27.72
CA HIS A 432 -2.18 20.79 -27.92
C HIS A 432 -2.76 19.68 -28.80
N GLN A 433 -3.92 19.87 -29.43
CA GLN A 433 -4.55 18.88 -30.32
C GLN A 433 -4.76 17.51 -29.65
N VAL A 434 -5.10 17.48 -28.35
CA VAL A 434 -5.46 16.25 -27.65
C VAL A 434 -6.82 15.76 -28.18
N SER A 435 -6.82 14.60 -28.79
CA SER A 435 -7.97 14.05 -29.53
C SER A 435 -8.87 13.12 -28.72
N VAL A 436 -8.50 12.77 -27.48
CA VAL A 436 -9.24 11.79 -26.67
C VAL A 436 -9.37 12.29 -25.23
N VAL A 437 -10.59 12.27 -24.70
CA VAL A 437 -10.88 12.54 -23.28
C VAL A 437 -11.73 11.45 -22.64
N GLU A 438 -11.50 11.22 -21.35
CA GLU A 438 -12.44 10.49 -20.48
C GLU A 438 -13.30 11.51 -19.72
N ALA A 439 -14.61 11.52 -19.98
CA ALA A 439 -15.55 12.40 -19.31
C ALA A 439 -16.05 11.77 -18.00
N GLY A 440 -15.82 12.44 -16.87
CA GLY A 440 -16.21 11.97 -15.53
C GLY A 440 -16.90 13.05 -14.69
N GLY A 441 -17.79 12.63 -13.79
CA GLY A 441 -18.46 13.51 -12.82
C GLY A 441 -19.68 14.29 -13.34
N TYR A 442 -20.08 14.07 -14.60
CA TYR A 442 -21.20 14.78 -15.21
C TYR A 442 -22.56 14.34 -14.66
N THR A 443 -23.38 15.31 -14.25
CA THR A 443 -24.81 15.15 -13.94
C THR A 443 -25.70 15.80 -15.01
N THR A 444 -25.16 16.76 -15.74
CA THR A 444 -25.68 17.40 -16.94
C THR A 444 -24.52 17.65 -17.90
N LEU A 445 -24.78 17.99 -19.17
CA LEU A 445 -23.72 18.38 -20.11
C LEU A 445 -23.34 19.84 -19.91
N SER A 446 -22.03 20.11 -19.76
CA SER A 446 -21.48 21.46 -19.68
C SER A 446 -21.27 22.05 -21.08
N GLU A 447 -21.14 23.39 -21.16
CA GLU A 447 -20.71 24.04 -22.40
C GLU A 447 -19.33 23.56 -22.85
N ALA A 448 -18.41 23.28 -21.92
CA ALA A 448 -17.03 22.89 -22.20
C ALA A 448 -16.93 21.53 -22.92
N ILE A 449 -17.60 20.48 -22.44
CA ILE A 449 -17.58 19.16 -23.11
C ILE A 449 -18.26 19.20 -24.47
N VAL A 450 -19.35 19.97 -24.61
CA VAL A 450 -20.03 20.19 -25.90
C VAL A 450 -19.10 20.92 -26.86
N TYR A 451 -18.40 21.96 -26.38
CA TYR A 451 -17.41 22.67 -27.18
C TYR A 451 -16.28 21.75 -27.64
N TYR A 452 -15.73 20.93 -26.74
CA TYR A 452 -14.70 19.95 -27.08
C TYR A 452 -15.17 19.02 -28.21
N ARG A 453 -16.38 18.45 -28.09
CA ARG A 453 -16.95 17.57 -29.11
C ARG A 453 -17.13 18.27 -30.46
N VAL A 454 -17.82 19.42 -30.46
CA VAL A 454 -18.30 20.06 -31.70
C VAL A 454 -17.17 20.76 -32.46
N SER A 455 -16.19 21.33 -31.74
CA SER A 455 -15.00 21.93 -32.35
C SER A 455 -14.13 20.92 -33.12
N GLY A 456 -14.22 19.63 -32.78
CA GLY A 456 -13.50 18.54 -33.46
C GLY A 456 -14.21 18.00 -34.69
N LEU A 457 -15.39 18.51 -35.05
CA LEU A 457 -16.15 18.02 -36.21
C LEU A 457 -15.65 18.68 -37.49
N VAL A 458 -15.37 17.84 -38.50
CA VAL A 458 -14.99 18.28 -39.83
C VAL A 458 -15.75 17.50 -40.90
N ARG A 459 -15.92 18.09 -42.08
CA ARG A 459 -16.51 17.39 -43.22
C ARG A 459 -15.44 16.57 -43.94
N GLY A 460 -15.67 15.26 -44.06
CA GLY A 460 -14.81 14.35 -44.81
C GLY A 460 -14.99 14.46 -46.32
N GLU A 461 -14.11 13.81 -47.07
CA GLU A 461 -14.08 13.84 -48.55
C GLU A 461 -15.37 13.32 -49.20
N ASN A 462 -16.06 12.38 -48.54
CA ASN A 462 -17.34 11.81 -48.96
C ASN A 462 -18.55 12.62 -48.46
N GLY A 463 -18.34 13.83 -47.93
CA GLY A 463 -19.38 14.69 -47.37
C GLY A 463 -19.91 14.25 -45.99
N ARG A 464 -19.40 13.16 -45.41
CA ARG A 464 -19.79 12.68 -44.08
C ARG A 464 -19.07 13.43 -42.97
N THR A 465 -19.71 13.56 -41.82
CA THR A 465 -19.08 14.11 -40.62
C THR A 465 -17.99 13.17 -40.11
N VAL A 466 -16.80 13.72 -39.93
CA VAL A 466 -15.65 13.07 -39.29
C VAL A 466 -15.45 13.71 -37.93
N ILE A 467 -15.32 12.88 -36.91
CA ILE A 467 -15.06 13.28 -35.53
C ILE A 467 -13.54 13.20 -35.30
N ARG A 468 -12.92 14.30 -34.84
CA ARG A 468 -11.51 14.33 -34.43
C ARG A 468 -11.31 14.35 -32.91
N HIS A 469 -12.32 14.80 -32.17
CA HIS A 469 -12.30 14.86 -30.71
C HIS A 469 -13.24 13.79 -30.16
N HIS A 470 -12.64 12.75 -29.58
CA HIS A 470 -13.31 11.57 -29.11
C HIS A 470 -13.53 11.61 -27.61
N ILE A 471 -14.70 11.15 -27.19
CA ILE A 471 -15.12 11.16 -25.79
C ILE A 471 -15.50 9.74 -25.39
N LEU A 472 -14.84 9.25 -24.34
CA LEU A 472 -15.26 8.09 -23.57
C LEU A 472 -15.92 8.60 -22.28
N ALA A 473 -17.25 8.48 -22.17
CA ALA A 473 -17.98 8.96 -21.00
C ALA A 473 -18.22 7.85 -19.98
N LYS A 474 -17.86 8.09 -18.72
CA LYS A 474 -18.19 7.18 -17.61
C LYS A 474 -19.55 7.52 -17.02
N ALA A 475 -20.42 6.53 -16.91
CA ALA A 475 -21.75 6.71 -16.32
C ALA A 475 -22.19 5.51 -15.50
N ALA A 476 -22.70 5.77 -14.29
CA ALA A 476 -23.32 4.75 -13.42
C ALA A 476 -24.86 4.78 -13.47
N ARG A 477 -25.45 5.73 -14.20
CA ARG A 477 -26.91 5.94 -14.28
C ARG A 477 -27.39 6.01 -15.73
N PRO A 478 -28.55 5.39 -16.06
CA PRO A 478 -29.11 5.42 -17.41
C PRO A 478 -29.49 6.81 -17.93
N ASP A 479 -29.91 7.73 -17.06
CA ASP A 479 -30.26 9.09 -17.46
C ASP A 479 -29.01 9.89 -17.88
N ILE A 480 -27.88 9.70 -17.19
CA ILE A 480 -26.61 10.32 -17.54
C ILE A 480 -26.03 9.70 -18.82
N ALA A 481 -26.07 8.37 -18.95
CA ALA A 481 -25.65 7.70 -20.18
C ALA A 481 -26.43 8.20 -21.41
N ALA A 482 -27.74 8.40 -21.26
CA ALA A 482 -28.59 8.92 -22.32
C ALA A 482 -28.19 10.33 -22.79
N LEU A 483 -27.63 11.19 -21.93
CA LEU A 483 -27.13 12.51 -22.34
C LEU A 483 -25.97 12.39 -23.34
N PHE A 484 -25.04 11.47 -23.10
CA PHE A 484 -23.88 11.25 -23.96
C PHE A 484 -24.20 10.43 -25.23
N LEU A 485 -25.25 9.62 -25.20
CA LEU A 485 -25.75 8.87 -26.36
C LEU A 485 -26.57 9.73 -27.34
N GLN A 486 -27.03 10.90 -26.91
CA GLN A 486 -27.75 11.86 -27.75
C GLN A 486 -26.79 12.82 -28.48
N PRO A 487 -27.25 13.54 -29.51
CA PRO A 487 -26.47 14.61 -30.10
C PRO A 487 -26.19 15.76 -29.12
N PRO A 488 -25.15 16.57 -29.36
CA PRO A 488 -24.92 17.83 -28.65
C PRO A 488 -26.20 18.65 -28.48
N PRO A 489 -26.53 19.13 -27.26
CA PRO A 489 -27.75 19.88 -27.01
C PRO A 489 -27.82 21.15 -27.85
N GLU A 490 -28.88 21.30 -28.64
CA GLU A 490 -29.08 22.40 -29.60
C GLU A 490 -28.87 23.77 -28.95
N LYS A 491 -29.46 24.00 -27.76
CA LYS A 491 -29.31 25.25 -27.02
C LYS A 491 -27.84 25.60 -26.72
N ILE A 492 -27.02 24.63 -26.35
CA ILE A 492 -25.60 24.85 -26.06
C ILE A 492 -24.84 25.09 -27.37
N VAL A 493 -25.16 24.34 -28.43
CA VAL A 493 -24.57 24.52 -29.76
C VAL A 493 -24.86 25.94 -30.30
N GLU A 494 -26.09 26.42 -30.18
CA GLU A 494 -26.47 27.79 -30.57
C GLU A 494 -25.69 28.86 -29.81
N GLN A 495 -25.49 28.67 -28.50
CA GLN A 495 -24.68 29.56 -27.66
C GLN A 495 -23.20 29.56 -28.10
N LEU A 496 -22.66 28.41 -28.47
CA LEU A 496 -21.30 28.30 -28.98
C LEU A 496 -21.13 28.96 -30.36
N VAL A 497 -22.13 28.89 -31.23
CA VAL A 497 -22.15 29.62 -32.51
C VAL A 497 -22.23 31.13 -32.26
N ALA A 498 -23.14 31.56 -31.38
CA ALA A 498 -23.35 32.98 -31.06
C ALA A 498 -22.10 33.63 -30.43
N SER A 499 -21.34 32.87 -29.63
CA SER A 499 -20.06 33.30 -29.04
C SER A 499 -18.86 33.15 -29.97
N GLY A 500 -19.06 32.65 -31.20
CA GLY A 500 -18.01 32.47 -32.20
C GLY A 500 -17.01 31.35 -31.89
N LYS A 501 -17.31 30.47 -30.93
CA LYS A 501 -16.43 29.35 -30.56
C LYS A 501 -16.45 28.23 -31.60
N ILE A 502 -17.58 28.05 -32.29
CA ILE A 502 -17.75 27.06 -33.37
C ILE A 502 -18.38 27.68 -34.60
N THR A 503 -18.21 27.04 -35.75
CA THR A 503 -18.81 27.47 -37.02
C THR A 503 -20.25 26.96 -37.17
N LYS A 504 -21.03 27.61 -38.06
CA LYS A 504 -22.37 27.11 -38.44
C LYS A 504 -22.32 25.71 -39.06
N GLU A 505 -21.25 25.38 -39.78
CA GLU A 505 -21.08 24.05 -40.36
C GLU A 505 -20.85 22.99 -39.27
N GLN A 506 -20.04 23.30 -38.26
CA GLN A 506 -19.85 22.43 -37.10
C GLN A 506 -21.17 22.21 -36.34
N ALA A 507 -21.98 23.26 -36.18
CA ALA A 507 -23.30 23.16 -35.56
C ALA A 507 -24.26 22.24 -36.34
N LEU A 508 -24.27 22.31 -37.68
CA LEU A 508 -25.06 21.39 -38.51
C LEU A 508 -24.58 19.94 -38.37
N MET A 509 -23.26 19.72 -38.33
CA MET A 509 -22.69 18.40 -38.14
C MET A 509 -22.98 17.82 -36.75
N ALA A 510 -23.06 18.67 -35.72
CA ALA A 510 -23.31 18.27 -34.34
C ALA A 510 -24.58 17.42 -34.21
N ALA A 511 -25.67 17.78 -34.90
CA ALA A 511 -26.94 17.05 -34.85
C ALA A 511 -26.88 15.60 -35.38
N THR A 512 -25.80 15.23 -36.09
CA THR A 512 -25.65 13.92 -36.75
C THR A 512 -24.73 12.95 -36.02
N VAL A 513 -24.13 13.39 -34.92
CA VAL A 513 -23.18 12.59 -34.13
C VAL A 513 -23.60 12.52 -32.67
N PRO A 514 -23.30 11.42 -31.96
CA PRO A 514 -23.50 11.36 -30.52
C PRO A 514 -22.51 12.28 -29.80
N MET A 515 -22.84 12.68 -28.57
CA MET A 515 -21.95 13.41 -27.68
C MET A 515 -20.69 12.62 -27.32
N ALA A 516 -20.81 11.30 -27.12
CA ALA A 516 -19.68 10.41 -26.88
C ALA A 516 -19.60 9.27 -27.91
N ASP A 517 -18.39 8.84 -28.22
CA ASP A 517 -18.13 7.68 -29.08
C ASP A 517 -18.30 6.38 -28.28
N ASP A 518 -18.01 6.44 -26.98
CA ASP A 518 -17.95 5.29 -26.08
C ASP A 518 -18.56 5.66 -24.73
N ILE A 519 -19.43 4.80 -24.20
CA ILE A 519 -19.94 4.90 -22.82
C ILE A 519 -19.38 3.75 -22.02
N CYS A 520 -18.73 4.04 -20.90
CA CYS A 520 -18.31 3.04 -19.93
C CYS A 520 -19.33 2.97 -18.79
N ALA A 521 -20.07 1.86 -18.72
CA ALA A 521 -20.99 1.57 -17.65
C ALA A 521 -20.20 1.26 -16.36
N GLU A 522 -20.27 2.13 -15.36
CA GLU A 522 -19.55 1.96 -14.09
C GLU A 522 -20.45 1.25 -13.07
N ALA A 523 -20.29 -0.08 -12.95
CA ALA A 523 -21.11 -0.91 -12.07
C ALA A 523 -20.66 -0.85 -10.60
N GLU A 524 -19.35 -0.95 -10.38
CA GLU A 524 -18.70 -0.83 -9.07
C GLU A 524 -17.45 0.05 -9.22
N GLY A 525 -17.51 1.30 -8.77
CA GLY A 525 -16.42 2.25 -8.98
C GLY A 525 -15.97 2.94 -7.71
N THR A 526 -14.73 3.42 -7.73
CA THR A 526 -14.22 4.35 -6.71
C THR A 526 -14.71 5.79 -6.94
N GLY A 527 -15.27 6.07 -8.13
CA GLY A 527 -15.90 7.33 -8.49
C GLY A 527 -17.32 7.48 -7.95
N MET A 528 -18.00 8.55 -8.38
CA MET A 528 -19.39 8.82 -8.01
C MET A 528 -20.34 7.84 -8.72
N GLY A 529 -20.74 6.79 -8.02
CA GLY A 529 -21.60 5.77 -8.59
C GLY A 529 -21.73 4.62 -7.60
N GLY A 530 -22.81 4.62 -6.82
CA GLY A 530 -23.02 3.56 -5.83
C GLY A 530 -23.10 2.17 -6.48
N ARG A 531 -23.00 1.13 -5.65
CA ARG A 531 -22.98 -0.28 -6.08
C ARG A 531 -24.15 -0.65 -7.00
N LYS A 532 -23.88 -0.90 -8.29
CA LYS A 532 -24.82 -1.43 -9.27
C LYS A 532 -24.40 -2.84 -9.70
N MET A 533 -25.39 -3.63 -10.10
CA MET A 533 -25.11 -4.95 -10.68
C MET A 533 -24.75 -4.78 -12.16
N PRO A 534 -23.58 -5.27 -12.61
CA PRO A 534 -23.11 -5.09 -13.99
C PRO A 534 -24.10 -5.65 -15.02
N TYR A 535 -24.70 -6.81 -14.75
CA TYR A 535 -25.68 -7.47 -15.62
C TYR A 535 -26.91 -6.59 -15.93
N ALA A 536 -27.46 -5.95 -14.88
CA ALA A 536 -28.61 -5.07 -15.03
C ALA A 536 -28.23 -3.77 -15.74
N LEU A 537 -27.09 -3.19 -15.37
CA LEU A 537 -26.63 -1.91 -15.92
C LEU A 537 -26.31 -2.03 -17.43
N MET A 538 -25.59 -3.06 -17.83
CA MET A 538 -25.22 -3.33 -19.23
C MET A 538 -26.44 -3.51 -20.11
N THR A 539 -27.45 -4.25 -19.63
CA THR A 539 -28.69 -4.48 -20.37
C THR A 539 -29.38 -3.16 -20.71
N VAL A 540 -29.54 -2.28 -19.71
CA VAL A 540 -30.23 -0.99 -19.90
C VAL A 540 -29.43 -0.08 -20.82
N PHE A 541 -28.11 0.02 -20.64
CA PHE A 541 -27.26 0.93 -21.42
C PHE A 541 -27.24 0.53 -22.90
N ARG A 542 -27.15 -0.78 -23.19
CA ARG A 542 -27.19 -1.29 -24.56
C ARG A 542 -28.54 -1.04 -25.23
N GLN A 543 -29.65 -1.26 -24.51
CA GLN A 543 -31.00 -0.96 -25.03
C GLN A 543 -31.16 0.53 -25.35
N GLN A 544 -30.70 1.42 -24.46
CA GLN A 544 -30.72 2.87 -24.69
C GLN A 544 -29.87 3.24 -25.92
N ARG A 545 -28.66 2.67 -26.03
CA ARG A 545 -27.78 2.88 -27.18
C ARG A 545 -28.45 2.46 -28.48
N ASP A 546 -29.01 1.25 -28.54
CA ASP A 546 -29.65 0.73 -29.75
C ASP A 546 -30.90 1.54 -30.14
N GLN A 547 -31.66 2.04 -29.16
CA GLN A 547 -32.82 2.90 -29.40
C GLN A 547 -32.40 4.27 -29.94
N LEU A 548 -31.43 4.94 -29.29
CA LEU A 548 -30.99 6.28 -29.66
C LEU A 548 -30.21 6.27 -30.97
N ALA A 549 -29.35 5.28 -31.21
CA ALA A 549 -28.63 5.14 -32.48
C ALA A 549 -29.59 4.98 -33.66
N ARG A 550 -30.68 4.20 -33.51
CA ARG A 550 -31.72 4.10 -34.53
C ARG A 550 -32.50 5.40 -34.69
N ARG A 551 -32.86 6.07 -33.58
CA ARG A 551 -33.61 7.33 -33.59
C ARG A 551 -32.87 8.45 -34.34
N TYR A 552 -31.56 8.57 -34.12
CA TYR A 552 -30.74 9.63 -34.71
C TYR A 552 -30.01 9.21 -35.99
N GLY A 553 -30.09 7.93 -36.38
CA GLY A 553 -29.49 7.43 -37.62
C GLY A 553 -27.96 7.56 -37.66
N TYR A 554 -27.29 7.32 -36.53
CA TYR A 554 -25.83 7.44 -36.46
C TYR A 554 -25.14 6.50 -37.44
N GLN A 555 -24.06 7.00 -38.06
CA GLN A 555 -23.23 6.21 -38.98
C GLN A 555 -22.56 5.04 -38.26
N GLU A 556 -22.05 5.30 -37.06
CA GLU A 556 -21.53 4.32 -36.13
C GLU A 556 -22.23 4.53 -34.79
N ALA A 557 -22.82 3.47 -34.25
CA ALA A 557 -23.46 3.54 -32.95
C ALA A 557 -22.38 3.68 -31.85
N PRO A 558 -22.61 4.49 -30.79
CA PRO A 558 -21.72 4.52 -29.64
C PRO A 558 -21.51 3.12 -29.07
N ARG A 559 -20.31 2.83 -28.60
CA ARG A 559 -20.00 1.52 -28.01
C ARG A 559 -20.23 1.54 -26.51
N ILE A 560 -20.64 0.40 -25.95
CA ILE A 560 -20.90 0.27 -24.51
C ILE A 560 -19.84 -0.65 -23.89
N GLY A 561 -18.96 -0.09 -23.08
CA GLY A 561 -18.01 -0.83 -22.26
C GLY A 561 -18.49 -1.02 -20.82
N LEU A 562 -17.74 -1.81 -20.06
CA LEU A 562 -18.02 -2.09 -18.66
C LEU A 562 -16.79 -1.80 -17.78
N ALA A 563 -17.03 -1.12 -16.66
CA ALA A 563 -16.09 -0.95 -15.58
C ALA A 563 -16.68 -1.43 -14.25
N GLY A 564 -15.77 -1.81 -13.35
CA GLY A 564 -16.10 -2.11 -11.97
C GLY A 564 -16.23 -3.58 -11.65
N GLY A 565 -15.51 -4.02 -10.62
CA GLY A 565 -15.35 -5.43 -10.28
C GLY A 565 -14.38 -6.20 -11.18
N ILE A 566 -13.74 -5.55 -12.17
CA ILE A 566 -12.84 -6.19 -13.13
C ILE A 566 -11.41 -6.21 -12.57
N GLY A 567 -11.09 -7.31 -11.89
CA GLY A 567 -9.75 -7.57 -11.34
C GLY A 567 -9.20 -8.95 -11.66
N THR A 568 -9.96 -9.83 -12.32
CA THR A 568 -9.51 -11.18 -12.70
C THR A 568 -9.93 -11.51 -14.14
N PRO A 569 -9.29 -12.50 -14.77
CA PRO A 569 -9.71 -13.03 -16.07
C PRO A 569 -11.20 -13.37 -16.18
N GLU A 570 -11.78 -13.98 -15.15
CA GLU A 570 -13.19 -14.40 -15.11
C GLU A 570 -14.12 -13.19 -15.09
N ALA A 571 -13.76 -12.14 -14.34
CA ALA A 571 -14.55 -10.91 -14.31
C ALA A 571 -14.52 -10.20 -15.67
N ALA A 572 -13.36 -10.18 -16.34
CA ALA A 572 -13.23 -9.63 -17.70
C ALA A 572 -14.00 -10.49 -18.73
N ALA A 573 -13.91 -11.82 -18.66
CA ALA A 573 -14.70 -12.73 -19.49
C ALA A 573 -16.22 -12.52 -19.28
N GLY A 574 -16.66 -12.42 -18.02
CA GLY A 574 -18.03 -12.11 -17.65
C GLY A 574 -18.51 -10.78 -18.25
N ALA A 575 -17.67 -9.75 -18.24
CA ALA A 575 -17.98 -8.47 -18.88
C ALA A 575 -18.27 -8.65 -20.38
N PHE A 576 -17.38 -9.32 -21.12
CA PHE A 576 -17.58 -9.58 -22.55
C PHE A 576 -18.83 -10.44 -22.83
N LEU A 577 -19.13 -11.43 -21.97
CA LEU A 577 -20.36 -12.24 -22.08
C LEU A 577 -21.64 -11.41 -21.90
N THR A 578 -21.60 -10.32 -21.13
CA THR A 578 -22.74 -9.38 -21.05
C THR A 578 -22.87 -8.46 -22.27
N GLY A 579 -21.97 -8.58 -23.24
CA GLY A 579 -21.93 -7.77 -24.45
C GLY A 579 -21.18 -6.46 -24.27
N ALA A 580 -20.23 -6.38 -23.33
CA ALA A 580 -19.31 -5.25 -23.26
C ALA A 580 -18.44 -5.20 -24.52
N GLU A 581 -18.32 -4.01 -25.10
CA GLU A 581 -17.52 -3.76 -26.30
C GLU A 581 -16.07 -3.40 -25.96
N PHE A 582 -15.79 -3.05 -24.71
CA PHE A 582 -14.47 -2.94 -24.11
C PHE A 582 -14.60 -3.08 -22.59
N VAL A 583 -13.49 -3.39 -21.91
CA VAL A 583 -13.42 -3.38 -20.44
C VAL A 583 -12.55 -2.23 -19.95
N LEU A 584 -12.85 -1.73 -18.74
CA LEU A 584 -12.08 -0.68 -18.11
C LEU A 584 -11.73 -1.03 -16.67
N THR A 585 -10.45 -0.91 -16.32
CA THR A 585 -9.91 -1.17 -14.98
C THR A 585 -9.49 0.13 -14.28
N GLY A 586 -9.48 0.09 -12.94
CA GLY A 586 -9.08 1.22 -12.09
C GLY A 586 -8.27 0.76 -10.88
N SER A 587 -8.92 0.13 -9.90
CA SER A 587 -8.29 -0.21 -8.61
C SER A 587 -7.03 -1.07 -8.71
N VAL A 588 -6.97 -2.02 -9.67
CA VAL A 588 -5.77 -2.82 -9.92
C VAL A 588 -4.59 -1.97 -10.41
N ASN A 589 -4.86 -0.91 -11.17
CA ASN A 589 -3.84 -0.03 -11.74
C ASN A 589 -3.21 0.88 -10.68
N GLN A 590 -3.92 1.21 -9.61
CA GLN A 590 -3.36 2.02 -8.51
C GLN A 590 -2.25 1.27 -7.75
N CYS A 591 -2.31 -0.06 -7.73
CA CYS A 591 -1.31 -0.93 -7.11
C CYS A 591 -0.26 -1.37 -8.14
N THR A 592 0.32 -0.43 -8.87
CA THR A 592 1.39 -0.68 -9.86
C THR A 592 2.59 0.21 -9.61
N VAL A 593 3.72 -0.16 -10.21
CA VAL A 593 4.96 0.61 -10.11
C VAL A 593 4.77 2.04 -10.60
N GLU A 594 4.06 2.22 -11.71
CA GLU A 594 3.94 3.51 -12.39
C GLU A 594 2.93 4.46 -11.74
N ALA A 595 1.95 3.94 -11.00
CA ALA A 595 0.91 4.77 -10.38
C ALA A 595 1.50 5.86 -9.47
N GLY A 596 1.00 7.09 -9.61
CA GLY A 596 1.42 8.29 -8.88
C GLY A 596 0.83 8.39 -7.48
N THR A 597 1.10 7.38 -6.64
CA THR A 597 0.71 7.36 -5.22
C THR A 597 1.89 6.90 -4.36
N SER A 598 1.79 7.13 -3.05
CA SER A 598 2.89 6.82 -2.12
C SER A 598 3.16 5.32 -2.05
N ARG A 599 4.38 4.97 -1.65
CA ARG A 599 4.78 3.58 -1.43
C ARG A 599 3.92 2.93 -0.35
N GLU A 600 3.60 3.67 0.70
CA GLU A 600 2.75 3.23 1.80
C GLU A 600 1.36 2.84 1.34
N VAL A 601 0.77 3.64 0.44
CA VAL A 601 -0.52 3.31 -0.17
C VAL A 601 -0.39 2.03 -1.00
N LYS A 602 0.67 1.88 -1.81
CA LYS A 602 0.88 0.65 -2.59
C LYS A 602 1.09 -0.59 -1.71
N ASP A 603 1.82 -0.46 -0.60
CA ASP A 603 2.02 -1.51 0.39
C ASP A 603 0.68 -1.92 1.06
N MET A 604 -0.20 -0.97 1.36
CA MET A 604 -1.56 -1.28 1.84
C MET A 604 -2.41 -1.97 0.77
N LEU A 605 -2.35 -1.48 -0.46
CA LEU A 605 -3.15 -1.95 -1.58
C LEU A 605 -2.82 -3.41 -1.95
N GLN A 606 -1.56 -3.83 -1.90
CA GLN A 606 -1.18 -5.22 -2.22
C GLN A 606 -1.69 -6.25 -1.20
N GLU A 607 -1.96 -5.84 0.04
CA GLU A 607 -2.47 -6.70 1.12
C GLU A 607 -4.00 -6.60 1.31
N THR A 608 -4.68 -5.91 0.39
CA THR A 608 -6.13 -5.69 0.44
C THR A 608 -6.87 -6.96 0.03
N GLY A 609 -7.79 -7.45 0.85
CA GLY A 609 -8.72 -8.52 0.51
C GLY A 609 -10.04 -7.99 -0.07
N ILE A 610 -10.90 -8.90 -0.55
CA ILE A 610 -12.17 -8.53 -1.21
C ILE A 610 -13.12 -7.73 -0.31
N GLN A 611 -13.09 -8.00 1.00
CA GLN A 611 -13.92 -7.35 2.01
C GLN A 611 -13.33 -6.07 2.60
N ASP A 612 -12.12 -5.69 2.20
CA ASP A 612 -11.34 -4.63 2.87
C ASP A 612 -11.64 -3.22 2.37
N THR A 613 -12.72 -3.05 1.62
CA THR A 613 -13.24 -1.75 1.16
C THR A 613 -14.61 -1.44 1.77
N ASP A 614 -15.01 -0.17 1.72
CA ASP A 614 -16.32 0.30 2.13
C ASP A 614 -16.79 1.51 1.32
N TYR A 615 -18.10 1.77 1.32
CA TYR A 615 -18.70 2.95 0.72
C TYR A 615 -18.93 4.04 1.75
N VAL A 616 -18.31 5.19 1.53
CA VAL A 616 -18.40 6.35 2.43
C VAL A 616 -18.86 7.59 1.67
N PRO A 617 -19.39 8.61 2.36
CA PRO A 617 -19.66 9.91 1.74
C PRO A 617 -18.44 10.41 0.96
N GLY A 618 -18.66 10.92 -0.26
CA GLY A 618 -17.62 11.53 -1.07
C GLY A 618 -17.51 13.02 -0.80
N GLU A 619 -16.34 13.59 -1.10
CA GLU A 619 -16.12 15.03 -1.12
C GLU A 619 -17.08 15.76 -2.07
N GLU A 620 -17.29 15.16 -3.23
CA GLU A 620 -18.14 15.69 -4.31
C GLU A 620 -19.60 15.33 -4.04
N LEU A 621 -20.49 16.32 -4.19
CA LEU A 621 -21.91 16.18 -3.85
C LEU A 621 -22.11 15.63 -2.42
N PHE A 622 -21.20 16.00 -1.50
CA PHE A 622 -21.21 15.60 -0.10
C PHE A 622 -22.58 15.88 0.54
N GLU A 623 -23.14 17.05 0.28
CA GLU A 623 -24.43 17.52 0.79
C GLU A 623 -25.60 16.60 0.38
N PHE A 624 -25.47 15.94 -0.78
CA PHE A 624 -26.47 15.03 -1.34
C PHE A 624 -26.22 13.56 -0.95
N GLY A 625 -25.18 13.28 -0.15
CA GLY A 625 -24.86 11.92 0.30
C GLY A 625 -24.32 11.03 -0.81
N ALA A 626 -23.70 11.61 -1.84
CA ALA A 626 -22.96 10.84 -2.82
C ALA A 626 -21.88 10.01 -2.12
N ARG A 627 -21.62 8.81 -2.64
CA ARG A 627 -20.69 7.87 -2.03
C ARG A 627 -19.57 7.48 -2.98
N ILE A 628 -18.41 7.25 -2.39
CA ILE A 628 -17.20 6.72 -3.02
C ILE A 628 -16.79 5.44 -2.30
N GLN A 629 -16.09 4.55 -3.01
CA GLN A 629 -15.53 3.33 -2.43
C GLN A 629 -14.07 3.55 -2.06
N VAL A 630 -13.71 3.20 -0.83
CA VAL A 630 -12.37 3.41 -0.26
C VAL A 630 -11.88 2.19 0.50
N LEU A 631 -10.57 2.09 0.67
CA LEU A 631 -9.93 1.12 1.57
C LEU A 631 -10.32 1.40 3.02
N LYS A 632 -10.69 0.36 3.77
CA LYS A 632 -10.95 0.46 5.22
C LYS A 632 -9.93 -0.25 6.09
N LYS A 633 -9.24 -1.26 5.56
CA LYS A 633 -8.26 -2.01 6.35
C LYS A 633 -7.10 -1.12 6.76
N GLY A 634 -6.88 -1.02 8.07
CA GLY A 634 -5.79 -0.23 8.65
C GLY A 634 -6.00 1.28 8.65
N LEU A 635 -7.20 1.79 8.32
CA LEU A 635 -7.51 3.21 8.20
C LEU A 635 -8.73 3.61 9.03
N PHE A 636 -8.70 4.81 9.60
CA PHE A 636 -9.86 5.45 10.24
C PHE A 636 -10.65 6.36 9.31
N PHE A 637 -10.07 6.74 8.16
CA PHE A 637 -10.73 7.60 7.17
C PHE A 637 -12.19 7.19 6.90
N PRO A 638 -12.55 5.91 6.66
CA PRO A 638 -13.93 5.58 6.32
C PRO A 638 -14.93 5.87 7.44
N ALA A 639 -14.57 5.52 8.69
CA ALA A 639 -15.41 5.79 9.85
C ALA A 639 -15.52 7.29 10.11
N ARG A 640 -14.43 8.04 9.92
CA ARG A 640 -14.39 9.50 10.09
C ARG A 640 -15.22 10.21 9.02
N ALA A 641 -15.10 9.82 7.75
CA ALA A 641 -15.91 10.35 6.65
C ALA A 641 -17.41 10.10 6.86
N ALA A 642 -17.79 8.90 7.30
CA ALA A 642 -19.17 8.60 7.64
C ALA A 642 -19.69 9.51 8.78
N ARG A 643 -18.87 9.70 9.83
CA ARG A 643 -19.22 10.52 10.98
C ARG A 643 -19.39 12.00 10.63
N LEU A 644 -18.54 12.55 9.75
CA LEU A 644 -18.70 13.93 9.24
C LEU A 644 -20.05 14.13 8.55
N TYR A 645 -20.49 13.16 7.77
CA TYR A 645 -21.79 13.23 7.10
C TYR A 645 -22.97 13.06 8.07
N GLU A 646 -22.83 12.21 9.09
CA GLU A 646 -23.81 12.14 10.18
C GLU A 646 -23.96 13.50 10.86
N PHE A 647 -22.85 14.16 11.22
CA PHE A 647 -22.88 15.51 11.78
C PHE A 647 -23.53 16.52 10.83
N TYR A 648 -23.22 16.47 9.54
CA TYR A 648 -23.84 17.34 8.55
C TYR A 648 -25.37 17.17 8.44
N ARG A 649 -25.87 15.95 8.71
CA ARG A 649 -27.31 15.65 8.72
C ARG A 649 -27.99 16.02 10.03
N MET A 650 -27.26 15.95 11.14
CA MET A 650 -27.80 16.22 12.48
C MET A 650 -27.87 17.71 12.81
N TYR A 651 -26.85 18.48 12.42
CA TYR A 651 -26.71 19.89 12.77
C TYR A 651 -26.95 20.80 11.56
N THR A 652 -27.35 22.05 11.79
CA THR A 652 -27.53 23.04 10.71
C THR A 652 -26.36 24.02 10.58
N SER A 653 -25.49 24.07 11.60
CA SER A 653 -24.27 24.88 11.60
C SER A 653 -23.16 24.25 12.45
N LEU A 654 -21.93 24.76 12.30
CA LEU A 654 -20.78 24.36 13.13
C LEU A 654 -20.91 24.82 14.60
N ASP A 655 -21.74 25.83 14.86
CA ASP A 655 -21.92 26.42 16.19
C ASP A 655 -22.93 25.63 17.04
N GLU A 656 -23.77 24.82 16.39
CA GLU A 656 -24.73 23.92 17.04
C GLU A 656 -24.11 22.57 17.46
N LEU A 657 -22.85 22.31 17.09
CA LEU A 657 -22.16 21.08 17.48
C LEU A 657 -22.01 21.00 19.00
N ASP A 658 -22.38 19.85 19.57
CA ASP A 658 -22.15 19.60 21.00
C ASP A 658 -20.66 19.75 21.34
N PRO A 659 -20.29 20.32 22.50
CA PRO A 659 -18.88 20.62 22.83
C PRO A 659 -17.94 19.42 22.71
N LYS A 660 -18.44 18.22 23.02
CA LYS A 660 -17.70 16.96 22.90
C LYS A 660 -17.40 16.61 21.44
N ASP A 661 -18.40 16.73 20.57
CA ASP A 661 -18.27 16.42 19.14
C ASP A 661 -17.37 17.45 18.44
N ARG A 662 -17.51 18.74 18.79
CA ARG A 662 -16.60 19.79 18.30
C ARG A 662 -15.15 19.51 18.70
N THR A 663 -14.90 19.21 19.98
CA THR A 663 -13.55 18.87 20.46
C THR A 663 -12.98 17.65 19.74
N GLN A 664 -13.81 16.65 19.47
CA GLN A 664 -13.39 15.45 18.74
C GLN A 664 -12.96 15.79 17.31
N LEU A 665 -13.75 16.60 16.58
CA LEU A 665 -13.42 17.02 15.22
C LEU A 665 -12.10 17.81 15.19
N GLU A 666 -11.97 18.81 16.06
CA GLU A 666 -10.81 19.70 16.08
C GLU A 666 -9.52 18.95 16.43
N THR A 667 -9.57 17.99 17.37
CA THR A 667 -8.37 17.29 17.85
C THR A 667 -8.03 16.01 17.07
N ARG A 668 -9.03 15.28 16.57
CA ARG A 668 -8.83 13.94 15.96
C ARG A 668 -8.95 13.91 14.44
N TYR A 669 -9.62 14.90 13.84
CA TYR A 669 -9.89 14.92 12.39
C TYR A 669 -9.08 16.03 11.72
N PHE A 670 -9.17 17.25 12.24
CA PHE A 670 -8.57 18.42 11.59
C PHE A 670 -7.21 18.83 12.17
N GLY A 671 -6.95 18.51 13.45
CA GLY A 671 -5.76 18.99 14.16
C GLY A 671 -5.72 20.51 14.36
N ALA A 672 -6.86 21.19 14.19
CA ALA A 672 -7.04 22.63 14.26
C ALA A 672 -8.50 22.96 14.62
N THR A 673 -8.75 24.19 15.07
CA THR A 673 -10.13 24.64 15.32
C THR A 673 -10.92 24.73 14.01
N LEU A 674 -12.24 24.48 14.06
CA LEU A 674 -13.07 24.49 12.85
C LEU A 674 -13.09 25.87 12.16
N ASP A 675 -12.95 26.94 12.94
CA ASP A 675 -12.83 28.29 12.41
C ASP A 675 -11.48 28.53 11.74
N ALA A 676 -10.37 28.02 12.31
CA ALA A 676 -9.06 28.10 11.65
C ALA A 676 -9.04 27.34 10.33
N VAL A 677 -9.71 26.18 10.25
CA VAL A 677 -9.89 25.43 9.01
C VAL A 677 -10.65 26.26 7.97
N PHE A 678 -11.70 26.98 8.38
CA PHE A 678 -12.42 27.86 7.46
C PHE A 678 -11.61 29.07 7.01
N GLU A 679 -10.80 29.67 7.89
CA GLU A 679 -9.89 30.76 7.50
C GLU A 679 -8.81 30.30 6.50
N GLU A 680 -8.30 29.07 6.65
CA GLU A 680 -7.39 28.45 5.66
C GLU A 680 -8.09 28.29 4.30
N LEU A 681 -9.32 27.76 4.29
CA LEU A 681 -10.13 27.57 3.07
C LEU A 681 -10.37 28.86 2.28
N LYS A 682 -10.54 30.01 2.97
CA LYS A 682 -10.75 31.30 2.29
C LYS A 682 -9.59 31.70 1.36
N GLN A 683 -8.41 31.12 1.52
CA GLN A 683 -7.26 31.41 0.66
C GLN A 683 -7.39 30.82 -0.74
N THR A 684 -8.19 29.75 -0.88
CA THR A 684 -8.37 29.02 -2.16
C THR A 684 -9.77 29.17 -2.73
N LEU A 685 -10.77 29.52 -1.92
CA LEU A 685 -12.15 29.70 -2.35
C LEU A 685 -12.37 31.03 -3.08
N SER A 686 -13.31 31.05 -4.01
CA SER A 686 -13.74 32.29 -4.68
C SER A 686 -14.50 33.20 -3.70
N GLN A 687 -14.43 34.52 -3.94
CA GLN A 687 -15.13 35.51 -3.10
C GLN A 687 -16.64 35.26 -3.04
N ALA A 688 -17.24 34.78 -4.14
CA ALA A 688 -18.66 34.41 -4.17
C ALA A 688 -18.97 33.24 -3.23
N THR A 689 -18.11 32.22 -3.21
CA THR A 689 -18.27 31.04 -2.32
C THR A 689 -18.11 31.44 -0.86
N ILE A 690 -17.12 32.30 -0.56
CA ILE A 690 -16.89 32.82 0.81
C ILE A 690 -18.13 33.59 1.28
N ALA A 691 -18.65 34.51 0.45
CA ALA A 691 -19.85 35.28 0.77
C ALA A 691 -21.06 34.38 1.03
N SER A 692 -21.29 33.38 0.17
CA SER A 692 -22.34 32.38 0.35
C SER A 692 -22.19 31.60 1.65
N ALA A 693 -20.98 31.12 1.96
CA ALA A 693 -20.70 30.36 3.17
C ALA A 693 -20.93 31.19 4.45
N MET A 694 -20.61 32.49 4.42
CA MET A 694 -20.89 33.40 5.53
C MET A 694 -22.38 33.67 5.74
N GLN A 695 -23.20 33.60 4.69
CA GLN A 695 -24.66 33.79 4.76
C GLN A 695 -25.41 32.49 5.09
N HIS A 696 -24.82 31.34 4.75
CA HIS A 696 -25.45 30.03 4.90
C HIS A 696 -24.57 29.11 5.77
N PRO A 697 -24.82 29.06 7.10
CA PRO A 697 -24.00 28.30 8.05
C PRO A 697 -23.84 26.81 7.69
N ARG A 698 -24.88 26.22 7.09
CA ARG A 698 -24.85 24.84 6.62
C ARG A 698 -23.88 24.63 5.46
N HIS A 699 -23.75 25.62 4.58
CA HIS A 699 -22.79 25.60 3.49
C HIS A 699 -21.35 25.77 4.02
N LYS A 700 -21.12 26.68 4.98
CA LYS A 700 -19.83 26.77 5.72
C LYS A 700 -19.45 25.41 6.33
N MET A 701 -20.39 24.74 6.99
CA MET A 701 -20.15 23.41 7.57
C MET A 701 -19.74 22.38 6.52
N ALA A 702 -20.43 22.32 5.37
CA ALA A 702 -20.07 21.42 4.28
C ALA A 702 -18.66 21.67 3.76
N LEU A 703 -18.28 22.93 3.53
CA LEU A 703 -16.94 23.31 3.06
C LEU A 703 -15.84 22.88 4.06
N VAL A 704 -16.04 23.13 5.35
CA VAL A 704 -15.10 22.71 6.39
C VAL A 704 -14.97 21.19 6.44
N PHE A 705 -16.08 20.45 6.35
CA PHE A 705 -16.03 18.98 6.35
C PHE A 705 -15.37 18.42 5.10
N ARG A 706 -15.62 19.01 3.91
CA ARG A 706 -14.99 18.62 2.65
C ARG A 706 -13.45 18.76 2.69
N GLN A 707 -12.93 19.74 3.44
CA GLN A 707 -11.48 19.91 3.60
C GLN A 707 -10.78 18.68 4.20
N TYR A 708 -11.47 17.90 5.04
CA TYR A 708 -10.90 16.67 5.60
C TYR A 708 -10.59 15.65 4.50
N PHE A 709 -11.44 15.54 3.47
CA PHE A 709 -11.27 14.61 2.35
C PHE A 709 -10.05 14.98 1.51
N GLU A 710 -9.92 16.27 1.16
CA GLU A 710 -8.78 16.75 0.38
C GLU A 710 -7.45 16.57 1.14
N LYS A 711 -7.41 16.90 2.43
CA LYS A 711 -6.23 16.68 3.29
C LYS A 711 -5.87 15.20 3.39
N SER A 712 -6.88 14.34 3.58
CA SER A 712 -6.73 12.88 3.64
C SER A 712 -6.17 12.27 2.35
N MET A 713 -6.62 12.78 1.19
CA MET A 713 -6.10 12.37 -0.12
C MET A 713 -4.65 12.85 -0.32
N LYS A 714 -4.36 14.12 -0.01
CA LYS A 714 -2.99 14.68 -0.11
C LYS A 714 -2.00 13.94 0.78
N ALA A 715 -2.39 13.60 2.01
CA ALA A 715 -1.59 12.79 2.93
C ALA A 715 -1.29 11.40 2.35
N ALA A 716 -2.29 10.75 1.76
CA ALA A 716 -2.11 9.45 1.11
C ALA A 716 -1.14 9.52 -0.08
N LEU A 717 -1.21 10.60 -0.89
CA LEU A 717 -0.32 10.82 -2.04
C LEU A 717 1.12 11.09 -1.61
N SER A 718 1.33 11.87 -0.55
CA SER A 718 2.66 12.24 -0.05
C SER A 718 3.32 11.16 0.81
N GLY A 719 2.56 10.19 1.32
CA GLY A 719 3.08 9.21 2.27
C GLY A 719 3.33 9.81 3.66
N ASP A 720 2.57 10.84 4.04
CA ASP A 720 2.68 11.48 5.36
C ASP A 720 2.37 10.47 6.49
N GLN A 721 3.40 10.08 7.24
CA GLN A 721 3.26 9.09 8.32
C GLN A 721 2.41 9.59 9.48
N ALA A 722 2.41 10.89 9.75
CA ALA A 722 1.64 11.46 10.86
C ALA A 722 0.13 11.35 10.61
N ALA A 723 -0.28 11.42 9.35
CA ALA A 723 -1.66 11.32 8.90
C ALA A 723 -2.02 9.93 8.31
N LYS A 724 -1.19 8.90 8.53
CA LYS A 724 -1.39 7.56 7.93
C LYS A 724 -2.77 6.96 8.16
N LEU A 725 -3.32 7.11 9.37
CA LEU A 725 -4.64 6.58 9.71
C LEU A 725 -5.78 7.31 9.01
N ASP A 726 -5.51 8.50 8.48
CA ASP A 726 -6.44 9.37 7.78
C ASP A 726 -6.36 9.25 6.27
N TYR A 727 -5.52 8.36 5.71
CA TYR A 727 -5.41 8.25 4.26
C TYR A 727 -6.75 7.96 3.61
N GLN A 728 -7.11 8.80 2.63
CA GLN A 728 -8.19 8.50 1.71
C GLN A 728 -7.61 7.71 0.54
N VAL A 729 -7.73 6.38 0.58
CA VAL A 729 -7.30 5.51 -0.52
C VAL A 729 -8.52 4.97 -1.23
N GLN A 730 -8.78 5.47 -2.44
CA GLN A 730 -9.84 4.95 -3.30
C GLN A 730 -9.48 3.55 -3.81
N SER A 731 -10.30 2.55 -3.53
CA SER A 731 -10.10 1.18 -4.04
C SER A 731 -11.42 0.40 -4.01
N SER A 732 -11.47 -0.73 -4.69
CA SER A 732 -12.67 -1.57 -4.80
C SER A 732 -12.34 -3.06 -4.58
N SER A 733 -13.39 -3.88 -4.53
CA SER A 733 -13.26 -5.33 -4.43
C SER A 733 -12.47 -5.96 -5.58
N ALA A 734 -12.38 -5.29 -6.75
CA ALA A 734 -11.59 -5.73 -7.89
C ALA A 734 -10.10 -5.90 -7.56
N LEU A 735 -9.54 -5.02 -6.72
CA LEU A 735 -8.15 -5.19 -6.29
C LEU A 735 -8.01 -6.37 -5.32
N GLY A 736 -8.99 -6.57 -4.44
CA GLY A 736 -9.00 -7.69 -3.51
C GLY A 736 -9.07 -9.04 -4.22
N SER A 737 -9.88 -9.16 -5.28
CA SER A 737 -9.93 -10.37 -6.10
C SER A 737 -8.65 -10.56 -6.92
N PHE A 738 -8.06 -9.49 -7.47
CA PHE A 738 -6.76 -9.55 -8.13
C PHE A 738 -5.67 -10.06 -7.16
N ASN A 739 -5.61 -9.51 -5.95
CA ASN A 739 -4.62 -9.91 -4.94
C ASN A 739 -4.74 -11.39 -4.57
N GLU A 740 -5.97 -11.89 -4.39
CA GLU A 740 -6.22 -13.31 -4.12
C GLU A 740 -5.78 -14.18 -5.31
N TRP A 741 -6.09 -13.76 -6.54
CA TRP A 741 -5.72 -14.49 -7.75
C TRP A 741 -4.20 -14.61 -7.93
N VAL A 742 -3.44 -13.58 -7.59
CA VAL A 742 -1.99 -13.54 -7.81
C VAL A 742 -1.14 -13.87 -6.58
N LYS A 743 -1.77 -14.27 -5.45
CA LYS A 743 -1.13 -14.37 -4.13
C LYS A 743 0.11 -15.27 -4.07
N ASP A 744 0.14 -16.33 -4.89
CA ASP A 744 1.22 -17.32 -4.92
C ASP A 744 2.22 -17.06 -6.05
N THR A 745 2.21 -15.86 -6.63
CA THR A 745 3.07 -15.45 -7.75
C THR A 745 3.92 -14.24 -7.37
N PRO A 746 4.96 -13.89 -8.17
CA PRO A 746 5.71 -12.65 -7.98
C PRO A 746 4.85 -11.38 -7.98
N LEU A 747 3.68 -11.39 -8.64
CA LEU A 747 2.73 -10.27 -8.64
C LEU A 747 2.09 -10.02 -7.28
N ARG A 748 2.28 -10.88 -6.28
CA ARG A 748 1.90 -10.58 -4.89
C ARG A 748 2.47 -9.21 -4.46
N HIS A 749 3.70 -8.90 -4.85
CA HIS A 749 4.36 -7.64 -4.52
C HIS A 749 4.11 -6.58 -5.60
N TRP A 750 3.73 -5.36 -5.18
CA TRP A 750 3.41 -4.28 -6.14
C TRP A 750 4.61 -3.83 -6.99
N ASN A 751 5.83 -4.07 -6.51
CA ASN A 751 7.06 -3.78 -7.25
C ASN A 751 7.23 -4.62 -8.53
N ASN A 752 6.46 -5.70 -8.68
CA ASN A 752 6.40 -6.52 -9.88
C ASN A 752 5.13 -6.25 -10.72
N ARG A 753 4.26 -5.34 -10.27
CA ARG A 753 2.97 -5.04 -10.91
C ARG A 753 3.14 -3.87 -11.87
N HIS A 754 3.01 -4.16 -13.15
CA HIS A 754 3.03 -3.16 -14.22
C HIS A 754 1.67 -3.10 -14.91
N GLY A 755 1.17 -1.89 -15.19
CA GLY A 755 -0.18 -1.70 -15.74
C GLY A 755 -0.46 -2.44 -17.05
N ASP A 756 0.52 -2.44 -17.97
CA ASP A 756 0.49 -3.15 -19.25
C ASP A 756 0.42 -4.67 -19.07
N SER A 757 1.23 -5.18 -18.14
CA SER A 757 1.31 -6.61 -17.82
C SER A 757 -0.01 -7.11 -17.22
N ILE A 758 -0.60 -6.33 -16.30
CA ILE A 758 -1.92 -6.64 -15.73
C ILE A 758 -3.00 -6.62 -16.83
N ALA A 759 -3.00 -5.62 -17.71
CA ALA A 759 -3.96 -5.55 -18.81
C ALA A 759 -3.87 -6.79 -19.72
N LEU A 760 -2.65 -7.18 -20.11
CA LEU A 760 -2.42 -8.34 -20.95
C LEU A 760 -2.85 -9.65 -20.25
N LEU A 761 -2.54 -9.79 -18.97
CA LEU A 761 -2.95 -10.92 -18.14
C LEU A 761 -4.47 -11.07 -18.08
N LEU A 762 -5.19 -9.97 -17.84
CA LEU A 762 -6.65 -9.97 -17.79
C LEU A 762 -7.25 -10.32 -19.15
N MET A 763 -6.76 -9.73 -20.24
CA MET A 763 -7.29 -9.96 -21.58
C MET A 763 -6.98 -11.36 -22.12
N THR A 764 -5.76 -11.85 -21.94
CA THR A 764 -5.34 -13.19 -22.38
C THR A 764 -6.00 -14.26 -21.52
N GLY A 765 -6.03 -14.06 -20.21
CA GLY A 765 -6.75 -14.96 -19.30
C GLY A 765 -8.24 -15.02 -19.61
N ALA A 766 -8.89 -13.89 -19.92
CA ALA A 766 -10.31 -13.89 -20.28
C ALA A 766 -10.56 -14.69 -21.57
N ALA A 767 -9.69 -14.57 -22.56
CA ALA A 767 -9.79 -15.33 -23.81
C ALA A 767 -9.60 -16.84 -23.57
N ALA A 768 -8.61 -17.22 -22.74
CA ALA A 768 -8.37 -18.61 -22.35
C ALA A 768 -9.55 -19.18 -21.56
N TYR A 769 -10.10 -18.41 -20.60
CA TYR A 769 -11.26 -18.80 -19.82
C TYR A 769 -12.49 -19.07 -20.70
N LEU A 770 -12.80 -18.16 -21.63
CA LEU A 770 -13.89 -18.34 -22.59
C LEU A 770 -13.65 -19.55 -23.48
N SER A 771 -12.44 -19.72 -24.01
CA SER A 771 -12.09 -20.86 -24.87
C SER A 771 -12.33 -22.18 -24.15
N ARG A 772 -11.87 -22.32 -22.90
CA ARG A 772 -12.13 -23.51 -22.08
C ARG A 772 -13.62 -23.73 -21.82
N PHE A 773 -14.35 -22.68 -21.46
CA PHE A 773 -15.78 -22.76 -21.18
C PHE A 773 -16.57 -23.27 -22.40
N TYR A 774 -16.31 -22.71 -23.59
CA TYR A 774 -16.97 -23.12 -24.82
C TYR A 774 -16.52 -24.49 -25.32
N ASN A 775 -15.22 -24.82 -25.24
CA ASN A 775 -14.74 -26.16 -25.60
C ASN A 775 -15.36 -27.25 -24.71
N THR A 776 -15.44 -27.01 -23.39
CA THR A 776 -16.09 -27.95 -22.47
C THR A 776 -17.56 -28.14 -22.83
N ALA A 777 -18.27 -27.07 -23.18
CA ALA A 777 -19.66 -27.15 -23.61
C ALA A 777 -19.84 -27.90 -24.94
N LEU A 778 -18.93 -27.72 -25.90
CA LEU A 778 -18.94 -28.44 -27.18
C LEU A 778 -18.68 -29.94 -26.98
N VAL A 779 -17.62 -30.29 -26.23
CA VAL A 779 -17.28 -31.69 -25.93
C VAL A 779 -18.40 -32.38 -25.15
N ALA A 780 -18.99 -31.70 -24.15
CA ALA A 780 -20.14 -32.23 -23.40
C ALA A 780 -21.34 -32.50 -24.31
N ARG A 781 -21.62 -31.59 -25.25
CA ARG A 781 -22.70 -31.75 -26.24
C ARG A 781 -22.45 -32.93 -27.18
N GLU A 782 -21.21 -33.11 -27.64
CA GLU A 782 -20.84 -34.18 -28.58
C GLU A 782 -20.76 -35.56 -27.92
N SER A 783 -20.27 -35.62 -26.68
CA SER A 783 -20.11 -36.87 -25.91
C SER A 783 -21.35 -37.28 -25.11
N GLY A 784 -22.33 -36.38 -24.94
CA GLY A 784 -23.46 -36.58 -24.02
C GLY A 784 -23.07 -36.50 -22.54
N ALA A 785 -21.83 -36.13 -22.23
CA ALA A 785 -21.36 -35.93 -20.86
C ALA A 785 -21.96 -34.66 -20.24
N MET A 786 -22.15 -34.65 -18.92
CA MET A 786 -22.51 -33.43 -18.22
C MET A 786 -21.31 -32.47 -18.19
N ILE A 787 -21.55 -31.17 -18.40
CA ILE A 787 -20.55 -30.12 -18.22
C ILE A 787 -20.12 -30.17 -16.73
N PRO A 788 -18.82 -30.43 -16.43
CA PRO A 788 -18.32 -30.36 -15.06
C PRO A 788 -18.57 -28.95 -14.49
N ALA A 789 -19.04 -28.89 -13.24
CA ALA A 789 -19.42 -27.65 -12.56
C ALA A 789 -18.26 -26.68 -12.36
#